data_AF-A0AAD4I638-F1
#
_entry.id   AF-A0AAD4I638-F1
#
_cell.length_a   1.000
_cell.length_b   1.000
_cell.length_c   1.000
_cell.angle_alpha   90.00
_cell.angle_beta   90.00
_cell.angle_gamma   90.00
#
_symmetry.space_group_name_H-M   'P 1'
#
loop_
_entity.id
_entity.type
_entity.pdbx_description
1 polymer ?
#
loop_
_entity_poly.entity_id
_entity_poly.type
_entity_poly.pdbx_seq_one_letter_code
_entity_poly.pdbx_strand_id
1 'polypeptide(L)'
;MAQSADSVTRSGIFANLGRDERDDSEDRDENAVRPEVNERNRISNRPMLPPMAAQPPGRDYYHEYEFSDLDEITVRQLNEDILAYRYDLDYCTAQLEEADLTPQETRTLQLRTLDLGHQIRHCRHRIETIRAQTRKQTIRRPQGTIGSAAYPVTGPNGGNRQPQNGNGGHGAGLLPIRPMTATPGLAAGKRPVQDEDHGSGKRAKMASPDFDMMGGGSEEGVNTALQRLGFWKCRLCSAPKYLLAGAGRSPAAPCKWPLKDISKMITHFTEMHGEHAPSERCVELGAALAQNRGPFEYWLRRTRAQNISDASVIDNCFATLLNGDMPELIRYRFQRAYLARKYHGPATAAQLWTVDQLARSTYEPGTQLTDHFEVVDKTSSEIVVRCGDSPRNPSPRDSDGLFVISAVVDRERGEAVLGLKSCFFGSSRRVEGSKGPMPGWMEVLHQWYARLWMETGSWRVTRGTHNLHEAVVNLTTSKVESNAKLGPFIHANGDGEEIIAVEKALLAHPDVQAEISKLELPTGSVIVADPWIYGSDGVKQGNFYDDKRAMQCFLYMRDPQNPSEPDSCHYAFPLPISPVIDPVTLDLVRIDILPTGLDETVKPLGPWQLVDASEYIPEAQTLRADLKPLQLVQPEGVSFTVEDFSELGRLIRWQKWDFKVGFNQREGMVLYDVHYDNAPLFYRLSLSDMSIPYADPRHPFHRKAAFDLGDAGAGIMANNLQLGCDCLGSIYYIGGVLVDSCGEPVKMPNVICVHEQDAGILWKHTNYRTNRAVVVRNRELVLQTILTVSNYEYILSFIFNTAGDLAYEARATGVLSTQPLDLDLTKTPHPFGTVVHPGVLGSFHQHFFSLRVDPMVAGHGNSVVYDEAVPMPRDPKLNPHGVGYILRRTDVETSGGYDLDTSSNRTFKIINRSVHNSVNGAAVGYKVMVPPMQAILADADSFHHKRAEFADHSIYVTRYAEGELYAGGLYTNQSRGGTGVRSWADRRDSLADGDPVVWVQFGINHIPRVEDFPVMPVETLRVMLRPVNFFDRNPAIDVPSSRQEVNCSVGLNGPENMEANMAGLSLGGQEGKLKSCCASHGGA
;
A
#
# COMPACT_ATOMS: atom_id res chain seq x y z
N MET A 1 -5.05 44.12 -73.29
CA MET A 1 -5.80 42.90 -73.66
C MET A 1 -5.85 42.05 -72.40
N ALA A 2 -6.98 41.95 -71.70
CA ALA A 2 -8.23 41.28 -72.10
C ALA A 2 -8.14 39.76 -71.78
N GLN A 3 -9.12 39.13 -71.13
CA GLN A 3 -10.41 39.65 -70.63
C GLN A 3 -11.06 38.68 -69.62
N SER A 4 -11.80 39.24 -68.64
CA SER A 4 -13.07 38.72 -68.05
C SER A 4 -13.13 37.29 -67.47
N ALA A 5 -13.89 36.98 -66.43
CA ALA A 5 -14.83 37.66 -65.51
C ALA A 5 -15.38 36.51 -64.62
N ASP A 6 -16.04 36.63 -63.48
CA ASP A 6 -16.39 37.66 -62.48
C ASP A 6 -17.05 36.83 -61.32
N SER A 7 -17.23 37.24 -60.07
CA SER A 7 -16.86 38.43 -59.29
C SER A 7 -17.21 38.14 -57.81
N VAL A 8 -16.44 38.65 -56.83
CA VAL A 8 -16.88 39.62 -55.78
C VAL A 8 -17.71 39.02 -54.61
N THR A 9 -17.44 39.24 -53.31
CA THR A 9 -16.41 40.02 -52.53
C THR A 9 -16.34 39.51 -51.06
N ARG A 10 -15.20 39.55 -50.33
CA ARG A 10 -14.69 40.62 -49.39
C ARG A 10 -15.73 41.16 -48.37
N SER A 11 -15.41 41.62 -47.15
CA SER A 11 -14.22 41.72 -46.25
C SER A 11 -14.75 42.26 -44.89
N GLY A 12 -14.27 41.95 -43.68
CA GLY A 12 -12.97 42.31 -43.08
C GLY A 12 -13.05 43.58 -42.17
N ILE A 13 -12.13 43.73 -41.20
CA ILE A 13 -11.70 44.96 -40.46
C ILE A 13 -12.17 45.21 -38.99
N PHE A 14 -11.21 45.03 -38.06
CA PHE A 14 -10.82 45.82 -36.85
C PHE A 14 -11.80 46.36 -35.76
N ALA A 15 -11.65 45.80 -34.54
CA ALA A 15 -11.03 46.36 -33.32
C ALA A 15 -11.59 47.58 -32.49
N ASN A 16 -11.68 47.31 -31.18
CA ASN A 16 -11.31 48.12 -29.99
C ASN A 16 -12.11 49.35 -29.50
N LEU A 17 -11.85 49.66 -28.21
CA LEU A 17 -12.37 50.70 -27.30
C LEU A 17 -13.62 50.26 -26.49
N GLY A 18 -13.71 50.39 -25.16
CA GLY A 18 -12.75 50.86 -24.15
C GLY A 18 -13.41 51.78 -23.11
N ARG A 19 -12.91 51.73 -21.85
CA ARG A 19 -13.29 52.51 -20.63
C ARG A 19 -14.52 52.05 -19.84
N ASP A 20 -14.73 52.43 -18.58
CA ASP A 20 -13.92 52.83 -17.38
C ASP A 20 -14.94 53.50 -16.42
N GLU A 21 -14.56 53.71 -15.15
CA GLU A 21 -15.29 54.50 -14.11
C GLU A 21 -16.63 53.92 -13.59
N ARG A 22 -17.11 54.25 -12.38
CA ARG A 22 -16.57 54.40 -11.00
C ARG A 22 -17.74 54.85 -10.10
N ASP A 23 -17.70 54.42 -8.84
CA ASP A 23 -18.20 55.09 -7.62
C ASP A 23 -19.69 55.48 -7.40
N ASP A 24 -20.15 55.09 -6.19
CA ASP A 24 -20.72 55.95 -5.12
C ASP A 24 -22.16 55.74 -4.57
N SER A 25 -22.18 55.74 -3.22
CA SER A 25 -23.29 55.94 -2.25
C SER A 25 -24.41 54.87 -2.18
N GLU A 26 -24.80 54.27 -1.03
CA GLU A 26 -24.83 54.55 0.42
C GLU A 26 -26.25 54.79 0.99
N ASP A 27 -26.53 54.04 2.07
CA ASP A 27 -27.31 54.39 3.26
C ASP A 27 -28.86 54.53 3.30
N ARG A 28 -29.47 53.57 4.04
CA ARG A 28 -30.14 53.72 5.36
C ARG A 28 -31.64 53.41 5.56
N ASP A 29 -31.81 52.53 6.57
CA ASP A 29 -32.68 52.62 7.76
C ASP A 29 -34.18 52.23 7.79
N GLU A 30 -34.39 51.24 8.66
CA GLU A 30 -35.35 51.15 9.79
C GLU A 30 -36.82 50.67 9.65
N ASN A 31 -37.09 49.65 10.48
CA ASN A 31 -38.26 49.45 11.35
C ASN A 31 -39.68 49.33 10.75
N ALA A 32 -40.36 48.20 11.01
CA ALA A 32 -41.30 48.10 12.15
C ALA A 32 -42.25 46.86 12.16
N VAL A 33 -42.45 46.31 13.38
CA VAL A 33 -43.72 45.78 13.95
C VAL A 33 -44.29 44.41 13.49
N ARG A 34 -44.46 43.53 14.51
CA ARG A 34 -45.28 42.29 14.50
C ARG A 34 -46.78 42.61 14.62
N PRO A 35 -47.67 41.61 14.47
CA PRO A 35 -48.35 41.18 15.70
C PRO A 35 -48.37 39.66 15.92
N GLU A 36 -48.72 39.27 17.13
CA GLU A 36 -48.66 37.92 17.71
C GLU A 36 -49.97 37.67 18.51
N VAL A 37 -50.12 36.49 19.13
CA VAL A 37 -50.98 36.20 20.32
C VAL A 37 -52.41 35.62 20.09
N ASN A 38 -52.51 34.29 20.30
CA ASN A 38 -53.52 33.54 21.11
C ASN A 38 -54.95 33.21 20.58
N GLU A 39 -55.67 32.14 21.03
CA GLU A 39 -55.34 30.98 21.90
C GLU A 39 -56.40 29.82 21.90
N ARG A 40 -55.95 28.62 22.35
CA ARG A 40 -56.61 27.62 23.26
C ARG A 40 -57.76 26.66 22.86
N ASN A 41 -57.43 25.37 23.06
CA ASN A 41 -58.15 24.30 23.80
C ASN A 41 -59.44 23.68 23.20
N ARG A 42 -59.55 22.35 23.01
CA ARG A 42 -59.61 21.28 24.05
C ARG A 42 -59.40 19.86 23.41
N ILE A 43 -58.67 18.92 24.05
CA ILE A 43 -59.17 17.72 24.81
C ILE A 43 -60.14 16.83 23.98
N SER A 44 -60.00 15.50 23.76
CA SER A 44 -59.06 14.44 24.23
C SER A 44 -59.18 13.16 23.38
N ASN A 45 -58.12 12.34 23.27
CA ASN A 45 -58.13 10.90 23.62
C ASN A 45 -56.80 10.18 23.29
N ARG A 46 -56.38 9.26 24.17
CA ARG A 46 -55.30 8.29 23.94
C ARG A 46 -55.86 6.96 23.39
N PRO A 47 -55.03 6.20 22.68
CA PRO A 47 -54.83 4.77 22.98
C PRO A 47 -53.34 4.54 23.30
N MET A 48 -52.97 4.17 24.53
CA MET A 48 -52.85 2.80 25.03
C MET A 48 -51.84 1.90 24.28
N LEU A 49 -50.70 1.70 24.94
CA LEU A 49 -49.71 0.66 24.65
C LEU A 49 -50.33 -0.76 24.77
N PRO A 50 -50.06 -1.68 23.85
CA PRO A 50 -50.18 -3.12 24.08
C PRO A 50 -49.02 -3.65 24.96
N PRO A 51 -49.16 -4.83 25.60
CA PRO A 51 -48.41 -5.16 26.81
C PRO A 51 -47.10 -5.92 26.58
N MET A 52 -46.19 -5.81 27.57
CA MET A 52 -45.17 -6.83 27.80
C MET A 52 -45.82 -8.22 27.96
N ALA A 53 -45.38 -9.19 27.16
CA ALA A 53 -45.72 -10.59 27.34
C ALA A 53 -44.48 -11.47 27.11
N ALA A 54 -44.09 -12.20 28.18
CA ALA A 54 -43.24 -13.39 28.22
C ALA A 54 -41.92 -13.43 27.41
N GLN A 55 -40.79 -13.46 28.14
CA GLN A 55 -39.63 -14.25 27.71
C GLN A 55 -40.04 -15.73 27.60
N PRO A 56 -39.63 -16.42 26.53
CA PRO A 56 -38.95 -17.71 26.75
C PRO A 56 -37.89 -18.04 25.68
N PRO A 57 -37.18 -19.17 25.85
CA PRO A 57 -36.07 -19.38 26.76
C PRO A 57 -34.73 -18.96 26.10
N GLY A 58 -33.60 -19.18 26.78
CA GLY A 58 -32.28 -18.74 26.30
C GLY A 58 -31.93 -19.21 24.88
N ARG A 59 -31.27 -18.32 24.12
CA ARG A 59 -30.57 -18.66 22.88
C ARG A 59 -29.10 -18.29 23.04
N ASP A 60 -28.25 -19.21 22.61
CA ASP A 60 -26.81 -19.18 22.80
C ASP A 60 -26.13 -18.06 22.01
N TYR A 61 -25.16 -17.40 22.64
CA TYR A 61 -24.11 -16.64 21.95
C TYR A 61 -23.07 -17.61 21.37
N TYR A 62 -23.48 -18.44 20.41
CA TYR A 62 -22.62 -19.39 19.69
C TYR A 62 -23.11 -19.65 18.27
N HIS A 63 -22.78 -18.75 17.35
CA HIS A 63 -22.62 -18.92 15.88
C HIS A 63 -21.92 -17.64 15.37
N GLU A 64 -20.92 -17.63 14.48
CA GLU A 64 -20.20 -18.73 13.82
C GLU A 64 -18.68 -18.69 14.12
N TYR A 65 -18.14 -19.84 14.56
CA TYR A 65 -16.74 -20.24 14.30
C TYR A 65 -16.74 -21.67 13.69
N GLU A 66 -17.84 -22.05 13.04
CA GLU A 66 -17.96 -23.29 12.30
C GLU A 66 -17.22 -23.15 10.96
N PHE A 67 -15.89 -23.29 11.04
CA PHE A 67 -14.99 -23.92 10.06
C PHE A 67 -13.52 -23.85 10.52
N SER A 68 -13.21 -23.32 11.71
CA SER A 68 -11.89 -23.49 12.31
C SER A 68 -11.68 -24.93 12.79
N ASP A 69 -10.73 -25.65 12.18
CA ASP A 69 -10.29 -26.96 12.64
C ASP A 69 -9.65 -26.83 14.04
N LEU A 70 -10.36 -27.35 15.05
CA LEU A 70 -9.92 -27.32 16.45
C LEU A 70 -8.62 -28.12 16.66
N ASP A 71 -8.37 -29.16 15.86
CA ASP A 71 -7.14 -29.92 15.88
C ASP A 71 -5.99 -29.10 15.26
N GLU A 72 -6.24 -28.33 14.20
CA GLU A 72 -5.27 -27.39 13.62
C GLU A 72 -4.91 -26.26 14.59
N ILE A 73 -5.91 -25.60 15.21
CA ILE A 73 -5.69 -24.59 16.25
C ILE A 73 -4.88 -25.17 17.42
N THR A 74 -5.21 -26.38 17.85
CA THR A 74 -4.47 -27.07 18.92
C THR A 74 -3.03 -27.37 18.50
N VAL A 75 -2.80 -27.80 17.25
CA VAL A 75 -1.45 -28.01 16.71
C VAL A 75 -0.66 -26.69 16.62
N ARG A 76 -1.30 -25.58 16.22
CA ARG A 76 -0.67 -24.25 16.18
C ARG A 76 -0.21 -23.82 17.58
N GLN A 77 -1.11 -23.86 18.58
CA GLN A 77 -0.76 -23.55 19.97
C GLN A 77 0.37 -24.43 20.51
N LEU A 78 0.37 -25.73 20.20
CA LEU A 78 1.42 -26.64 20.65
C LEU A 78 2.78 -26.37 19.98
N ASN A 79 2.81 -25.81 18.77
CA ASN A 79 4.05 -25.38 18.11
C ASN A 79 4.59 -24.08 18.74
N GLU A 80 3.72 -23.13 19.07
CA GLU A 80 4.07 -21.91 19.81
C GLU A 80 4.63 -22.24 21.21
N ASP A 81 4.00 -23.18 21.93
CA ASP A 81 4.51 -23.75 23.18
C ASP A 81 5.91 -24.36 23.02
N ILE A 82 6.17 -25.09 21.92
CA ILE A 82 7.50 -25.67 21.63
C ILE A 82 8.56 -24.59 21.42
N LEU A 83 8.21 -23.47 20.77
CA LEU A 83 9.11 -22.33 20.59
C LEU A 83 9.43 -21.67 21.94
N ALA A 84 8.41 -21.41 22.75
CA ALA A 84 8.59 -20.83 24.10
C ALA A 84 9.44 -21.72 25.01
N TYR A 85 9.18 -23.04 25.07
CA TYR A 85 9.99 -23.95 25.90
C TYR A 85 11.42 -24.14 25.36
N ARG A 86 11.64 -24.01 24.04
CA ARG A 86 13.00 -24.01 23.46
C ARG A 86 13.78 -22.77 23.88
N TYR A 87 13.19 -21.59 23.75
CA TYR A 87 13.81 -20.36 24.24
C TYR A 87 14.14 -20.44 25.74
N ASP A 88 13.21 -20.97 26.54
CA ASP A 88 13.40 -21.14 27.98
C ASP A 88 14.53 -22.12 28.31
N LEU A 89 14.75 -23.13 27.44
CA LEU A 89 15.78 -24.18 27.51
C LEU A 89 17.14 -23.67 27.06
N ASP A 90 17.21 -22.95 25.94
CA ASP A 90 18.44 -22.38 25.40
C ASP A 90 19.05 -21.36 26.38
N TYR A 91 18.22 -20.53 27.01
CA TYR A 91 18.65 -19.68 28.12
C TYR A 91 19.17 -20.48 29.33
N CYS A 92 18.48 -21.56 29.74
CA CYS A 92 18.96 -22.40 30.84
C CYS A 92 20.31 -23.07 30.52
N THR A 93 20.53 -23.45 29.26
CA THR A 93 21.79 -24.00 28.77
C THR A 93 22.89 -22.93 28.79
N ALA A 94 22.64 -21.75 28.23
CA ALA A 94 23.60 -20.63 28.25
C ALA A 94 23.96 -20.18 29.67
N GLN A 95 23.02 -20.22 30.62
CA GLN A 95 23.34 -19.95 32.03
C GLN A 95 24.18 -21.05 32.68
N LEU A 96 24.04 -22.32 32.26
CA LEU A 96 24.87 -23.43 32.75
C LEU A 96 26.33 -23.37 32.26
N GLU A 97 26.63 -22.55 31.26
CA GLU A 97 27.98 -22.34 30.72
C GLU A 97 28.75 -21.22 31.46
N GLU A 98 28.10 -20.49 32.37
CA GLU A 98 28.73 -19.42 33.17
C GLU A 98 29.68 -20.03 34.23
N ALA A 99 30.91 -19.53 34.29
CA ALA A 99 32.00 -20.14 35.05
C ALA A 99 31.90 -20.03 36.59
N ASP A 100 30.92 -19.28 37.11
CA ASP A 100 30.83 -18.85 38.51
C ASP A 100 29.55 -19.32 39.25
N LEU A 101 28.79 -20.27 38.68
CA LEU A 101 27.57 -20.80 39.30
C LEU A 101 27.83 -21.56 40.61
N THR A 102 26.95 -21.39 41.60
CA THR A 102 26.95 -22.26 42.79
C THR A 102 26.37 -23.65 42.48
N PRO A 103 26.74 -24.71 43.22
CA PRO A 103 26.20 -26.06 43.00
C PRO A 103 24.67 -26.17 43.09
N GLN A 104 24.03 -25.28 43.87
CA GLN A 104 22.58 -25.23 43.98
C GLN A 104 21.92 -24.60 42.74
N GLU A 105 22.52 -23.57 42.15
CA GLU A 105 22.06 -22.95 40.91
C GLU A 105 22.25 -23.91 39.73
N THR A 106 23.44 -24.51 39.58
CA THR A 106 23.73 -25.54 38.57
C THR A 106 22.70 -26.67 38.62
N ARG A 107 22.42 -27.21 39.82
CA ARG A 107 21.42 -28.28 40.00
C ARG A 107 20.01 -27.83 39.63
N THR A 108 19.63 -26.59 39.96
CA THR A 108 18.27 -26.09 39.67
C THR A 108 18.08 -25.81 38.18
N LEU A 109 19.10 -25.26 37.51
CA LEU A 109 19.14 -25.09 36.06
C LEU A 109 19.07 -26.45 35.33
N GLN A 110 19.86 -27.45 35.77
CA GLN A 110 19.82 -28.80 35.21
C GLN A 110 18.45 -29.50 35.38
N LEU A 111 17.77 -29.31 36.51
CA LEU A 111 16.41 -29.81 36.69
C LEU A 111 15.41 -29.09 35.76
N ARG A 112 15.60 -27.79 35.51
CA ARG A 112 14.75 -27.02 34.60
C ARG A 112 14.99 -27.37 33.13
N THR A 113 16.22 -27.64 32.68
CA THR A 113 16.47 -28.13 31.31
C THR A 113 15.82 -29.50 31.07
N LEU A 114 15.82 -30.39 32.08
CA LEU A 114 15.14 -31.68 32.02
C LEU A 114 13.60 -31.55 31.92
N ASP A 115 12.98 -30.68 32.72
CA ASP A 115 11.55 -30.37 32.66
C ASP A 115 11.16 -29.77 31.30
N LEU A 116 11.87 -28.73 30.84
CA LEU A 116 11.62 -28.11 29.54
C LEU A 116 11.77 -29.10 28.38
N GLY A 117 12.80 -29.94 28.41
CA GLY A 117 12.96 -31.05 27.47
C GLY A 117 11.80 -32.05 27.52
N HIS A 118 11.18 -32.27 28.68
CA HIS A 118 9.96 -33.08 28.82
C HIS A 118 8.75 -32.37 28.20
N GLN A 119 8.52 -31.08 28.49
CA GLN A 119 7.40 -30.31 27.92
C GLN A 119 7.47 -30.26 26.38
N ILE A 120 8.65 -30.01 25.80
CA ILE A 120 8.85 -30.03 24.33
C ILE A 120 8.51 -31.39 23.73
N ARG A 121 8.94 -32.49 24.37
CA ARG A 121 8.59 -33.85 23.93
C ARG A 121 7.09 -34.13 24.05
N HIS A 122 6.46 -33.67 25.13
CA HIS A 122 5.01 -33.81 25.34
C HIS A 122 4.21 -33.09 24.25
N CYS A 123 4.51 -31.81 23.96
CA CYS A 123 3.83 -31.06 22.91
C CYS A 123 4.01 -31.70 21.52
N ARG A 124 5.23 -32.14 21.18
CA ARG A 124 5.50 -32.88 19.93
C ARG A 124 4.71 -34.18 19.83
N HIS A 125 4.66 -34.95 20.91
CA HIS A 125 3.89 -36.18 20.96
C HIS A 125 2.38 -35.92 20.80
N ARG A 126 1.87 -34.84 21.39
CA ARG A 126 0.47 -34.43 21.23
C ARG A 126 0.14 -34.00 19.80
N ILE A 127 1.02 -33.22 19.15
CA ILE A 127 0.88 -32.85 17.72
C ILE A 127 0.82 -34.11 16.83
N GLU A 128 1.74 -35.05 16.99
CA GLU A 128 1.71 -36.28 16.18
C GLU A 128 0.54 -37.21 16.52
N THR A 129 0.05 -37.19 17.77
CA THR A 129 -1.19 -37.89 18.14
C THR A 129 -2.39 -37.33 17.39
N ILE A 130 -2.54 -36.00 17.36
CA ILE A 130 -3.60 -35.30 16.63
C ILE A 130 -3.50 -35.63 15.13
N ARG A 131 -2.33 -35.41 14.51
CA ARG A 131 -2.09 -35.75 13.09
C ARG A 131 -2.34 -37.23 12.77
N ALA A 132 -2.11 -38.15 13.71
CA ALA A 132 -2.43 -39.56 13.54
C ALA A 132 -3.94 -39.88 13.70
N GLN A 133 -4.68 -39.06 14.45
CA GLN A 133 -6.14 -39.13 14.54
C GLN A 133 -6.79 -38.59 13.26
N THR A 134 -6.35 -37.43 12.75
CA THR A 134 -6.80 -36.87 11.47
C THR A 134 -6.59 -37.88 10.33
N ARG A 135 -5.38 -38.44 10.20
CA ARG A 135 -5.04 -39.49 9.20
C ARG A 135 -5.91 -40.75 9.31
N LYS A 136 -6.51 -41.06 10.47
CA LYS A 136 -7.46 -42.17 10.63
C LYS A 136 -8.89 -41.81 10.24
N GLN A 137 -9.29 -40.55 10.35
CA GLN A 137 -10.60 -40.08 9.90
C GLN A 137 -10.68 -40.01 8.37
N THR A 138 -9.61 -39.58 7.69
CA THR A 138 -9.56 -39.49 6.21
C THR A 138 -9.74 -40.85 5.51
N ILE A 139 -9.46 -41.97 6.19
CA ILE A 139 -9.55 -43.33 5.64
C ILE A 139 -10.97 -43.92 5.75
N ARG A 140 -11.96 -43.19 6.29
CA ARG A 140 -13.34 -43.68 6.50
C ARG A 140 -14.46 -42.76 5.99
N ARG A 141 -14.56 -42.52 4.68
CA ARG A 141 -15.83 -42.10 4.02
C ARG A 141 -15.95 -42.62 2.57
N PRO A 142 -16.89 -43.55 2.30
CA PRO A 142 -17.53 -43.74 0.99
C PRO A 142 -18.82 -42.89 0.86
N GLN A 143 -19.36 -42.80 -0.36
CA GLN A 143 -20.44 -41.87 -0.74
C GLN A 143 -21.85 -42.22 -0.18
N GLY A 144 -22.63 -41.18 0.12
CA GLY A 144 -24.08 -41.09 -0.14
C GLY A 144 -25.08 -41.81 0.80
N THR A 145 -25.93 -41.03 1.50
CA THR A 145 -27.41 -40.87 1.28
C THR A 145 -28.08 -40.28 2.54
N ILE A 146 -29.12 -39.46 2.37
CA ILE A 146 -29.85 -38.76 3.45
C ILE A 146 -30.83 -39.72 4.17
N GLY A 147 -30.98 -39.60 5.50
CA GLY A 147 -32.05 -40.26 6.24
C GLY A 147 -32.01 -40.04 7.76
N SER A 148 -33.02 -39.36 8.30
CA SER A 148 -33.21 -39.18 9.75
C SER A 148 -33.94 -40.36 10.38
N ALA A 149 -33.42 -40.94 11.48
CA ALA A 149 -34.19 -41.32 12.68
C ALA A 149 -33.38 -42.21 13.67
N ALA A 150 -33.59 -41.94 14.97
CA ALA A 150 -33.63 -42.84 16.13
C ALA A 150 -32.80 -44.16 16.17
N TYR A 151 -31.97 -44.26 17.21
CA TYR A 151 -31.65 -45.52 17.93
C TYR A 151 -32.94 -46.29 18.29
N PRO A 152 -32.98 -47.66 18.31
CA PRO A 152 -32.15 -48.41 19.28
C PRO A 152 -31.73 -49.88 18.98
N VAL A 153 -30.61 -50.28 19.61
CA VAL A 153 -30.38 -51.55 20.35
C VAL A 153 -30.31 -52.94 19.62
N THR A 154 -29.40 -53.78 20.16
CA THR A 154 -29.17 -55.24 19.94
C THR A 154 -28.54 -55.75 18.64
N GLY A 155 -27.55 -56.65 18.78
CA GLY A 155 -26.94 -57.43 17.71
C GLY A 155 -27.47 -58.87 17.66
N PRO A 156 -26.60 -59.89 17.57
CA PRO A 156 -25.80 -60.21 16.38
C PRO A 156 -26.16 -61.61 15.82
N ASN A 157 -25.90 -61.89 14.54
CA ASN A 157 -25.39 -63.21 14.09
C ASN A 157 -25.12 -63.31 12.57
N GLY A 158 -24.01 -63.97 12.25
CA GLY A 158 -23.98 -65.14 11.35
C GLY A 158 -24.24 -65.00 9.84
N GLY A 159 -23.19 -65.26 9.06
CA GLY A 159 -23.24 -66.47 8.22
C GLY A 159 -23.04 -66.37 6.71
N ASN A 160 -21.87 -66.86 6.27
CA ASN A 160 -21.67 -67.77 5.13
C ASN A 160 -21.77 -67.29 3.64
N ARG A 161 -20.64 -67.53 2.95
CA ARG A 161 -20.50 -68.29 1.68
C ARG A 161 -20.84 -67.61 0.33
N GLN A 162 -19.81 -67.00 -0.27
CA GLN A 162 -18.92 -67.57 -1.33
C GLN A 162 -19.23 -69.00 -1.89
N PRO A 163 -18.59 -69.47 -3.00
CA PRO A 163 -17.73 -68.81 -4.02
C PRO A 163 -17.99 -69.30 -5.48
N GLN A 164 -17.06 -68.95 -6.40
CA GLN A 164 -16.45 -69.73 -7.52
C GLN A 164 -16.23 -68.80 -8.75
N ASN A 165 -15.23 -68.91 -9.63
CA ASN A 165 -13.88 -69.53 -9.73
C ASN A 165 -13.23 -68.86 -10.97
N GLY A 166 -11.93 -68.83 -11.26
CA GLY A 166 -10.73 -69.35 -10.58
C GLY A 166 -9.58 -69.59 -11.60
N ASN A 167 -8.38 -69.04 -11.36
CA ASN A 167 -7.04 -69.35 -11.92
C ASN A 167 -6.09 -68.22 -11.43
N GLY A 168 -4.89 -68.40 -10.87
CA GLY A 168 -4.00 -69.55 -10.69
C GLY A 168 -2.58 -69.15 -11.14
N GLY A 169 -1.48 -69.26 -10.39
CA GLY A 169 -1.26 -69.74 -9.00
C GLY A 169 0.21 -69.51 -8.55
N HIS A 170 0.66 -70.24 -7.51
CA HIS A 170 1.99 -70.19 -6.86
C HIS A 170 2.28 -68.92 -6.00
N GLY A 171 3.01 -68.98 -4.87
CA GLY A 171 3.58 -70.11 -4.12
C GLY A 171 4.17 -69.61 -2.77
N ALA A 172 4.22 -70.45 -1.73
CA ALA A 172 4.49 -70.02 -0.34
C ALA A 172 5.99 -69.99 0.06
N GLY A 173 6.33 -69.20 1.09
CA GLY A 173 7.66 -69.18 1.72
C GLY A 173 7.70 -68.34 3.01
N LEU A 174 8.48 -68.76 4.01
CA LEU A 174 8.47 -68.26 5.40
C LEU A 174 9.85 -67.68 5.83
N LEU A 175 9.84 -66.60 6.63
CA LEU A 175 10.89 -66.15 7.59
C LEU A 175 12.27 -65.70 7.01
N PRO A 176 13.19 -65.07 7.79
CA PRO A 176 13.06 -64.15 8.95
C PRO A 176 14.00 -62.90 8.94
N ILE A 177 13.68 -61.92 9.82
CA ILE A 177 14.56 -61.10 10.70
C ILE A 177 16.02 -60.71 10.27
N ARG A 178 16.24 -59.39 10.04
CA ARG A 178 17.47 -58.55 10.26
C ARG A 178 18.80 -58.94 9.57
N PRO A 179 19.87 -58.09 9.60
CA PRO A 179 19.98 -56.66 9.97
C PRO A 179 20.48 -55.78 8.79
N MET A 180 20.67 -54.48 9.01
CA MET A 180 21.74 -53.75 8.31
C MET A 180 22.66 -53.03 9.30
N THR A 181 23.92 -53.43 9.25
CA THR A 181 25.07 -52.93 10.00
C THR A 181 25.72 -51.73 9.31
N ALA A 182 26.47 -50.93 10.07
CA ALA A 182 27.15 -49.73 9.58
C ALA A 182 28.59 -50.00 9.10
N THR A 183 29.17 -48.98 8.43
CA THR A 183 30.63 -48.69 8.30
C THR A 183 31.47 -49.69 7.47
N PRO A 184 32.69 -49.33 6.98
CA PRO A 184 33.62 -48.24 7.35
C PRO A 184 33.93 -47.23 6.21
N GLY A 185 34.69 -46.15 6.37
CA GLY A 185 35.36 -45.57 7.55
C GLY A 185 36.72 -44.95 7.18
N LEU A 186 37.14 -43.86 7.83
CA LEU A 186 38.49 -43.25 7.90
C LEU A 186 38.34 -42.01 8.82
N ALA A 187 38.63 -42.08 10.13
CA ALA A 187 39.95 -42.14 10.79
C ALA A 187 40.38 -40.77 11.33
N ALA A 188 40.17 -40.56 12.64
CA ALA A 188 40.83 -39.51 13.42
C ALA A 188 41.32 -40.13 14.74
N GLY A 189 42.65 -40.25 14.86
CA GLY A 189 43.31 -40.87 16.01
C GLY A 189 43.27 -40.00 17.27
N LYS A 190 43.38 -40.64 18.44
CA LYS A 190 43.47 -39.95 19.74
C LYS A 190 44.82 -39.24 19.91
N ARG A 191 44.82 -38.22 20.76
CA ARG A 191 46.00 -37.54 21.32
C ARG A 191 46.95 -38.54 22.01
N PRO A 192 48.26 -38.25 22.07
CA PRO A 192 49.12 -38.67 23.17
C PRO A 192 48.83 -37.84 24.44
N VAL A 193 49.39 -38.29 25.56
CA VAL A 193 49.22 -37.76 26.93
C VAL A 193 50.61 -37.47 27.51
N GLN A 194 50.68 -36.56 28.51
CA GLN A 194 51.88 -36.22 29.30
C GLN A 194 52.99 -35.46 28.52
N ASP A 195 53.81 -34.60 29.12
CA ASP A 195 53.97 -34.24 30.54
C ASP A 195 54.54 -32.81 30.73
N GLU A 196 54.75 -32.43 31.99
CA GLU A 196 55.69 -31.40 32.50
C GLU A 196 55.35 -29.88 32.50
N ASP A 197 55.35 -29.41 33.75
CA ASP A 197 55.41 -28.08 34.34
C ASP A 197 56.65 -27.26 33.92
N HIS A 198 56.49 -25.94 33.67
CA HIS A 198 57.34 -24.84 34.20
C HIS A 198 57.18 -23.50 33.44
N GLY A 199 57.41 -22.38 34.15
CA GLY A 199 58.04 -21.20 33.54
C GLY A 199 57.23 -19.91 33.43
N SER A 200 57.33 -19.08 34.46
CA SER A 200 57.01 -17.65 34.52
C SER A 200 57.32 -16.78 33.27
N GLY A 201 56.49 -15.77 32.98
CA GLY A 201 56.83 -14.67 32.06
C GLY A 201 55.91 -13.45 32.16
N LYS A 202 56.32 -12.40 32.87
CA LYS A 202 55.59 -11.11 32.95
C LYS A 202 55.68 -10.32 31.63
N ARG A 203 54.60 -9.64 31.28
CA ARG A 203 54.51 -8.64 30.19
C ARG A 203 55.17 -7.30 30.58
N ALA A 204 55.86 -6.67 29.63
CA ALA A 204 55.97 -5.21 29.44
C ALA A 204 55.87 -4.96 27.92
N LYS A 205 54.96 -4.13 27.37
CA LYS A 205 54.74 -2.66 27.46
C LYS A 205 55.83 -1.80 26.84
N MET A 206 55.42 -1.02 25.82
CA MET A 206 55.76 0.38 25.45
C MET A 206 55.80 0.56 23.92
N ALA A 207 55.40 1.68 23.31
CA ALA A 207 54.67 2.86 23.81
C ALA A 207 54.06 3.67 22.64
N SER A 208 53.16 4.62 22.94
CA SER A 208 52.96 5.89 22.21
C SER A 208 52.22 6.88 23.15
N PRO A 209 52.37 8.22 23.00
CA PRO A 209 52.44 9.11 24.17
C PRO A 209 51.37 10.22 24.31
N ASP A 210 51.10 10.56 25.58
CA ASP A 210 50.93 11.88 26.22
C ASP A 210 50.33 13.10 25.48
N PHE A 211 49.32 13.76 26.08
CA PHE A 211 49.56 14.95 26.92
C PHE A 211 48.39 15.33 27.87
N ASP A 212 48.79 15.79 29.07
CA ASP A 212 48.13 16.16 30.35
C ASP A 212 46.63 16.52 30.52
N MET A 213 46.16 16.15 31.74
CA MET A 213 45.17 16.86 32.57
C MET A 213 45.68 16.92 34.04
N MET A 214 45.78 18.11 34.63
CA MET A 214 45.96 18.34 36.08
C MET A 214 44.58 18.60 36.73
N GLY A 215 44.20 18.19 37.94
CA GLY A 215 44.85 17.46 39.06
C GLY A 215 44.19 17.92 40.39
N GLY A 216 44.11 17.18 41.51
CA GLY A 216 44.48 15.79 41.85
C GLY A 216 44.44 15.59 43.38
N GLY A 217 43.95 14.45 43.90
CA GLY A 217 43.86 14.19 45.36
C GLY A 217 43.21 12.85 45.74
N SER A 218 43.91 12.03 46.53
CA SER A 218 43.48 10.76 47.16
C SER A 218 43.06 11.00 48.63
N GLU A 219 42.45 10.14 49.45
CA GLU A 219 42.22 8.67 49.54
C GLU A 219 40.79 8.46 50.17
N GLU A 220 40.20 7.29 50.50
CA GLU A 220 40.63 5.87 50.61
C GLU A 220 39.42 4.90 50.43
N GLY A 221 39.66 3.58 50.37
CA GLY A 221 39.02 2.65 51.31
C GLY A 221 37.57 2.13 51.17
N VAL A 222 37.09 1.73 49.97
CA VAL A 222 35.99 0.73 49.89
C VAL A 222 36.37 -0.41 48.96
N ASN A 223 36.45 -1.63 49.52
CA ASN A 223 36.80 -2.84 48.80
C ASN A 223 35.59 -3.38 48.00
N THR A 224 35.37 -2.86 46.80
CA THR A 224 34.30 -3.32 45.89
C THR A 224 34.68 -4.62 45.16
N ALA A 225 34.85 -5.71 45.91
CA ALA A 225 34.71 -7.03 45.33
C ALA A 225 33.23 -7.21 44.91
N LEU A 226 32.98 -7.35 43.60
CA LEU A 226 31.64 -7.51 43.04
C LEU A 226 30.99 -8.78 43.61
N GLN A 227 30.06 -8.61 44.55
CA GLN A 227 29.34 -9.72 45.17
C GLN A 227 27.96 -9.88 44.49
N ARG A 228 27.71 -11.03 43.87
CA ARG A 228 26.48 -11.32 43.13
C ARG A 228 25.29 -11.44 44.11
N LEU A 229 24.58 -10.33 44.35
CA LEU A 229 23.53 -10.22 45.38
C LEU A 229 22.18 -10.88 45.01
N GLY A 230 22.07 -11.51 43.84
CA GLY A 230 20.82 -12.13 43.38
C GLY A 230 21.04 -13.50 42.77
N PHE A 231 20.32 -14.49 43.31
CA PHE A 231 20.03 -15.73 42.57
C PHE A 231 19.25 -15.35 41.30
N TRP A 232 19.69 -15.84 40.15
CA TRP A 232 19.15 -15.63 38.79
C TRP A 232 19.36 -14.23 38.18
N LYS A 233 19.94 -14.17 36.97
CA LYS A 233 19.72 -13.04 36.04
C LYS A 233 18.21 -13.01 35.72
N CYS A 234 17.55 -11.86 35.89
CA CYS A 234 16.13 -11.72 35.62
C CYS A 234 15.87 -11.77 34.10
N ARG A 235 15.03 -12.70 33.61
CA ARG A 235 14.76 -12.83 32.16
C ARG A 235 13.98 -11.65 31.55
N LEU A 236 13.41 -10.80 32.38
CA LEU A 236 12.62 -9.63 31.97
C LEU A 236 13.45 -8.34 31.99
N CYS A 237 14.67 -8.37 32.54
CA CYS A 237 15.55 -7.21 32.67
C CYS A 237 16.89 -7.46 31.97
N SER A 238 17.32 -6.52 31.13
CA SER A 238 18.58 -6.63 30.38
C SER A 238 19.73 -5.83 31.01
N ALA A 239 19.45 -5.05 32.05
CA ALA A 239 20.40 -4.10 32.62
C ALA A 239 21.53 -4.77 33.44
N PRO A 240 22.81 -4.41 33.19
CA PRO A 240 23.94 -4.83 34.03
C PRO A 240 23.91 -4.30 35.48
N LYS A 241 22.99 -3.37 35.80
CA LYS A 241 22.85 -2.72 37.12
C LYS A 241 22.71 -3.73 38.27
N TYR A 242 22.16 -4.93 38.02
CA TYR A 242 22.10 -6.03 38.99
C TYR A 242 23.45 -6.54 39.50
N LEU A 243 24.54 -6.33 38.76
CA LEU A 243 25.90 -6.71 39.15
C LEU A 243 26.62 -5.62 39.95
N LEU A 244 26.08 -4.40 40.02
CA LEU A 244 26.73 -3.19 40.53
C LEU A 244 26.12 -2.65 41.83
N ALA A 245 25.11 -3.32 42.39
CA ALA A 245 24.47 -2.91 43.63
C ALA A 245 25.43 -3.07 44.84
N GLY A 246 25.69 -1.98 45.55
CA GLY A 246 26.48 -2.00 46.78
C GLY A 246 25.82 -2.79 47.91
N ALA A 247 26.62 -3.21 48.90
CA ALA A 247 26.17 -4.00 50.04
C ALA A 247 25.01 -3.32 50.78
N GLY A 248 23.91 -4.08 51.00
CA GLY A 248 22.73 -3.61 51.74
C GLY A 248 21.39 -3.71 51.00
N ARG A 249 21.36 -4.16 49.73
CA ARG A 249 20.10 -4.48 49.02
C ARG A 249 19.94 -5.98 48.82
N SER A 250 18.79 -6.52 49.23
CA SER A 250 18.37 -7.90 48.90
C SER A 250 17.27 -7.84 47.84
N PRO A 251 17.38 -8.59 46.72
CA PRO A 251 16.31 -8.65 45.73
C PRO A 251 15.00 -9.21 46.30
N ALA A 252 13.88 -8.60 45.94
CA ALA A 252 12.55 -9.06 46.32
C ALA A 252 12.17 -10.32 45.53
N ALA A 253 12.53 -11.49 46.07
CA ALA A 253 12.18 -12.84 45.59
C ALA A 253 12.72 -13.26 44.20
N PRO A 254 13.04 -14.56 43.99
CA PRO A 254 13.50 -15.05 42.69
C PRO A 254 12.36 -15.15 41.67
N CYS A 255 12.69 -15.03 40.38
CA CYS A 255 11.75 -15.21 39.27
C CYS A 255 11.36 -16.69 39.10
N LYS A 256 10.41 -17.18 39.90
CA LYS A 256 10.00 -18.60 39.99
C LYS A 256 9.11 -19.11 38.84
N TRP A 257 8.82 -18.31 37.82
CA TRP A 257 7.69 -18.55 36.92
C TRP A 257 8.10 -18.71 35.45
N PRO A 258 7.44 -19.62 34.70
CA PRO A 258 7.64 -19.70 33.24
C PRO A 258 7.08 -18.45 32.55
N LEU A 259 7.74 -18.01 31.48
CA LEU A 259 7.42 -16.78 30.72
C LEU A 259 6.02 -16.75 30.09
N LYS A 260 5.24 -17.84 30.15
CA LYS A 260 3.86 -17.91 29.64
C LYS A 260 2.79 -17.28 30.55
N ASP A 261 3.11 -16.96 31.81
CA ASP A 261 2.12 -16.38 32.75
C ASP A 261 2.13 -14.84 32.71
N ILE A 262 1.42 -14.31 31.71
CA ILE A 262 1.27 -12.87 31.43
C ILE A 262 0.86 -12.06 32.68
N SER A 263 -0.05 -12.59 33.49
CA SER A 263 -0.50 -11.88 34.69
C SER A 263 0.65 -11.72 35.70
N LYS A 264 1.54 -12.72 35.80
CA LYS A 264 2.73 -12.65 36.66
C LYS A 264 3.85 -11.81 36.05
N MET A 265 3.99 -11.74 34.72
CA MET A 265 4.93 -10.81 34.08
C MET A 265 4.56 -9.36 34.39
N ILE A 266 3.28 -9.01 34.26
CA ILE A 266 2.77 -7.66 34.57
C ILE A 266 2.88 -7.37 36.08
N THR A 267 2.57 -8.35 36.95
CA THR A 267 2.77 -8.20 38.41
C THR A 267 4.25 -7.99 38.76
N HIS A 268 5.15 -8.72 38.10
CA HIS A 268 6.60 -8.59 38.32
C HIS A 268 7.12 -7.20 37.91
N PHE A 269 6.64 -6.66 36.78
CA PHE A 269 6.90 -5.27 36.37
C PHE A 269 6.41 -4.24 37.40
N THR A 270 5.23 -4.44 38.00
CA THR A 270 4.68 -3.48 38.98
C THR A 270 5.29 -3.57 40.38
N GLU A 271 5.80 -4.72 40.80
CA GLU A 271 6.15 -4.98 42.21
C GLU A 271 7.65 -5.26 42.47
N MET A 272 8.42 -5.75 41.49
CA MET A 272 9.75 -6.33 41.74
C MET A 272 10.93 -5.49 41.24
N HIS A 273 10.67 -4.38 40.53
CA HIS A 273 11.68 -3.47 39.98
C HIS A 273 11.44 -2.04 40.47
N GLY A 274 11.94 -1.70 41.66
CA GLY A 274 11.86 -0.33 42.21
C GLY A 274 13.00 0.58 41.74
N GLU A 275 14.09 -0.03 41.27
CA GLU A 275 15.38 0.57 40.99
C GLU A 275 15.59 1.03 39.53
N HIS A 276 14.67 0.72 38.63
CA HIS A 276 14.65 1.17 37.23
C HIS A 276 13.77 2.42 37.06
N ALA A 277 14.12 3.29 36.11
CA ALA A 277 13.24 4.39 35.72
C ALA A 277 11.91 3.85 35.16
N PRO A 278 10.78 4.58 35.29
CA PRO A 278 9.49 4.14 34.76
C PRO A 278 9.52 3.77 33.28
N SER A 279 10.28 4.51 32.46
CA SER A 279 10.43 4.23 31.03
C SER A 279 11.28 3.00 30.74
N GLU A 280 12.43 2.83 31.39
CA GLU A 280 13.26 1.61 31.31
C GLU A 280 12.41 0.34 31.54
N ARG A 281 11.55 0.37 32.56
CA ARG A 281 10.64 -0.75 32.87
C ARG A 281 9.59 -0.98 31.79
N CYS A 282 9.08 0.08 31.15
CA CYS A 282 8.09 -0.06 30.07
C CYS A 282 8.71 -0.75 28.86
N VAL A 283 9.95 -0.39 28.47
CA VAL A 283 10.69 -1.06 27.39
C VAL A 283 10.92 -2.53 27.71
N GLU A 284 11.37 -2.83 28.94
CA GLU A 284 11.61 -4.19 29.42
C GLU A 284 10.34 -5.06 29.44
N LEU A 285 9.20 -4.51 29.90
CA LEU A 285 7.90 -5.18 29.81
C LEU A 285 7.44 -5.36 28.36
N GLY A 286 7.62 -4.34 27.51
CA GLY A 286 7.25 -4.38 26.09
C GLY A 286 7.97 -5.50 25.35
N ALA A 287 9.29 -5.57 25.50
CA ALA A 287 10.11 -6.63 24.90
C ALA A 287 9.67 -8.03 25.36
N ALA A 288 9.40 -8.19 26.66
CA ALA A 288 8.98 -9.46 27.22
C ALA A 288 7.57 -9.89 26.78
N LEU A 289 6.61 -8.96 26.70
CA LEU A 289 5.25 -9.27 26.24
C LEU A 289 5.21 -9.51 24.72
N ALA A 290 6.03 -8.80 23.93
CA ALA A 290 6.16 -9.05 22.49
C ALA A 290 6.70 -10.46 22.20
N GLN A 291 7.69 -10.93 22.97
CA GLN A 291 8.18 -12.31 22.91
C GLN A 291 7.14 -13.36 23.35
N ASN A 292 6.07 -12.95 24.04
CA ASN A 292 4.97 -13.80 24.51
C ASN A 292 3.61 -13.32 23.95
N ARG A 293 3.62 -12.85 22.69
CA ARG A 293 2.46 -12.22 22.03
C ARG A 293 1.18 -13.06 22.10
N GLY A 294 1.20 -14.31 21.64
CA GLY A 294 0.01 -15.19 21.62
C GLY A 294 -0.63 -15.34 23.01
N PRO A 295 0.14 -15.69 24.04
CA PRO A 295 -0.35 -15.67 25.42
C PRO A 295 -0.87 -14.31 25.91
N PHE A 296 -0.24 -13.19 25.54
CA PHE A 296 -0.69 -11.83 25.90
C PHE A 296 -2.03 -11.48 25.25
N GLU A 297 -2.17 -11.78 23.96
CA GLU A 297 -3.41 -11.65 23.20
C GLU A 297 -4.53 -12.50 23.78
N TYR A 298 -4.25 -13.77 24.08
CA TYR A 298 -5.18 -14.68 24.75
C TYR A 298 -5.64 -14.13 26.11
N TRP A 299 -4.71 -13.61 26.91
CA TRP A 299 -4.99 -13.03 28.22
C TRP A 299 -5.87 -11.78 28.12
N LEU A 300 -5.62 -10.90 27.14
CA LEU A 300 -6.47 -9.74 26.87
C LEU A 300 -7.87 -10.13 26.39
N ARG A 301 -7.96 -10.94 25.32
CA ARG A 301 -9.24 -11.31 24.68
C ARG A 301 -10.10 -12.18 25.62
N ARG A 302 -9.55 -13.25 26.20
CA ARG A 302 -10.31 -14.23 27.02
C ARG A 302 -10.28 -13.97 28.52
N THR A 303 -9.12 -13.72 29.13
CA THR A 303 -9.00 -13.60 30.60
C THR A 303 -9.44 -12.23 31.13
N ARG A 304 -9.32 -11.19 30.30
CA ARG A 304 -9.79 -9.82 30.59
C ARG A 304 -11.04 -9.42 29.81
N ALA A 305 -11.64 -10.34 29.05
CA ALA A 305 -12.86 -10.14 28.25
C ALA A 305 -12.83 -8.86 27.40
N GLN A 306 -11.67 -8.50 26.85
CA GLN A 306 -11.57 -7.34 25.97
C GLN A 306 -12.06 -7.75 24.58
N ASN A 307 -13.11 -7.07 24.09
CA ASN A 307 -13.62 -7.27 22.74
C ASN A 307 -12.69 -6.58 21.72
N ILE A 308 -11.53 -7.19 21.51
CA ILE A 308 -10.51 -6.79 20.53
C ILE A 308 -10.82 -7.58 19.27
N SER A 309 -11.28 -6.92 18.21
CA SER A 309 -11.50 -7.52 16.89
C SER A 309 -10.24 -7.50 16.04
N ASP A 310 -9.39 -6.48 16.22
CA ASP A 310 -8.19 -6.20 15.43
C ASP A 310 -6.89 -6.48 16.21
N ALA A 311 -5.92 -7.12 15.56
CA ALA A 311 -4.61 -7.42 16.12
C ALA A 311 -3.70 -6.17 16.25
N SER A 312 -3.91 -5.11 15.46
CA SER A 312 -3.13 -3.87 15.51
C SER A 312 -3.11 -3.22 16.90
N VAL A 313 -4.20 -3.36 17.65
CA VAL A 313 -4.37 -2.88 19.03
C VAL A 313 -3.29 -3.45 19.97
N ILE A 314 -2.81 -4.66 19.68
CA ILE A 314 -1.78 -5.37 20.44
C ILE A 314 -0.38 -4.91 19.99
N ASP A 315 -0.18 -4.68 18.70
CA ASP A 315 1.05 -4.07 18.17
C ASP A 315 1.27 -2.67 18.75
N ASN A 316 0.24 -1.82 18.77
CA ASN A 316 0.31 -0.48 19.36
C ASN A 316 0.60 -0.52 20.88
N CYS A 317 0.16 -1.57 21.57
CA CYS A 317 0.54 -1.80 22.96
C CYS A 317 2.03 -2.18 23.12
N PHE A 318 2.61 -2.95 22.20
CA PHE A 318 4.03 -3.25 22.23
C PHE A 318 4.87 -2.05 21.79
N ALA A 319 4.50 -1.35 20.73
CA ALA A 319 5.18 -0.15 20.24
C ALA A 319 5.27 0.93 21.33
N THR A 320 4.14 1.24 22.00
CA THR A 320 4.16 2.25 23.08
C THR A 320 5.04 1.81 24.25
N LEU A 321 4.94 0.53 24.69
CA LEU A 321 5.82 -0.02 25.75
C LEU A 321 7.30 0.05 25.36
N LEU A 322 7.65 -0.36 24.14
CA LEU A 322 9.02 -0.36 23.61
C LEU A 322 9.60 1.04 23.41
N ASN A 323 8.76 2.07 23.23
CA ASN A 323 9.16 3.48 23.25
C ASN A 323 9.36 4.03 24.68
N GLY A 324 9.14 3.21 25.72
CA GLY A 324 9.30 3.60 27.13
C GLY A 324 8.05 4.25 27.73
N ASP A 325 6.91 4.20 27.04
CA ASP A 325 5.65 4.77 27.49
C ASP A 325 4.62 3.68 27.85
N MET A 326 3.60 4.05 28.63
CA MET A 326 2.53 3.12 28.97
C MET A 326 1.34 3.28 28.00
N PRO A 327 0.96 2.25 27.22
CA PRO A 327 -0.08 2.34 26.18
C PRO A 327 -1.39 2.91 26.70
N GLU A 328 -2.16 3.63 25.88
CA GLU A 328 -3.44 4.21 26.33
C GLU A 328 -4.46 3.13 26.78
N LEU A 329 -4.48 1.99 26.09
CA LEU A 329 -5.22 0.78 26.47
C LEU A 329 -4.84 0.28 27.89
N ILE A 330 -3.62 0.56 28.32
CA ILE A 330 -3.06 0.24 29.64
C ILE A 330 -3.09 1.44 30.60
N ARG A 331 -3.26 2.69 30.13
CA ARG A 331 -3.13 3.91 30.93
C ARG A 331 -4.50 4.53 31.27
N TYR A 332 -5.29 4.94 30.29
CA TYR A 332 -6.61 5.53 30.52
C TYR A 332 -7.61 4.45 30.96
N ARG A 333 -7.60 3.27 30.32
CA ARG A 333 -8.45 2.15 30.76
C ARG A 333 -8.01 1.56 32.10
N PHE A 334 -6.74 1.56 32.51
CA PHE A 334 -6.43 1.16 33.90
C PHE A 334 -6.85 2.23 34.90
N GLN A 335 -6.75 3.53 34.60
CA GLN A 335 -7.33 4.55 35.48
C GLN A 335 -8.84 4.34 35.62
N ARG A 336 -9.59 4.26 34.50
CA ARG A 336 -11.05 4.08 34.51
C ARG A 336 -11.47 2.72 35.11
N ALA A 337 -10.74 1.63 34.87
CA ALA A 337 -11.01 0.32 35.44
C ALA A 337 -10.58 0.22 36.92
N TYR A 338 -9.53 0.93 37.35
CA TYR A 338 -9.18 1.08 38.77
C TYR A 338 -10.26 1.88 39.49
N LEU A 339 -10.68 3.03 38.95
CA LEU A 339 -11.76 3.83 39.50
C LEU A 339 -13.08 3.05 39.53
N ALA A 340 -13.43 2.33 38.46
CA ALA A 340 -14.60 1.45 38.46
C ALA A 340 -14.46 0.33 39.52
N ARG A 341 -13.35 -0.41 39.55
CA ARG A 341 -13.12 -1.48 40.54
C ARG A 341 -13.13 -0.97 41.99
N LYS A 342 -12.74 0.28 42.23
CA LYS A 342 -12.62 0.86 43.57
C LYS A 342 -13.87 1.62 44.02
N TYR A 343 -14.61 2.22 43.10
CA TYR A 343 -15.68 3.19 43.40
C TYR A 343 -17.00 2.93 42.65
N HIS A 344 -17.07 2.09 41.62
CA HIS A 344 -18.34 1.74 40.97
C HIS A 344 -19.09 0.69 41.79
N GLY A 345 -20.29 1.06 42.26
CA GLY A 345 -21.18 0.18 43.01
C GLY A 345 -22.57 0.79 43.17
N PRO A 346 -23.46 0.21 43.98
CA PRO A 346 -24.85 0.67 44.11
C PRO A 346 -24.98 2.16 44.47
N ALA A 347 -24.05 2.70 45.26
CA ALA A 347 -24.03 4.11 45.68
C ALA A 347 -23.54 5.11 44.61
N THR A 348 -23.02 4.63 43.47
CA THR A 348 -22.42 5.45 42.40
C THR A 348 -22.88 5.02 41.00
N ALA A 349 -23.84 4.09 40.92
CA ALA A 349 -24.35 3.53 39.66
C ALA A 349 -25.04 4.56 38.75
N ALA A 350 -25.49 5.69 39.30
CA ALA A 350 -26.10 6.79 38.56
C ALA A 350 -25.08 7.79 37.94
N GLN A 351 -23.77 7.62 38.22
CA GLN A 351 -22.71 8.48 37.70
C GLN A 351 -22.29 8.04 36.29
N LEU A 352 -21.54 8.88 35.56
CA LEU A 352 -21.04 8.57 34.22
C LEU A 352 -19.74 7.74 34.29
N TRP A 353 -19.75 6.54 33.70
CA TRP A 353 -18.65 5.56 33.78
C TRP A 353 -18.07 5.13 32.43
N THR A 354 -18.87 5.07 31.37
CA THR A 354 -18.41 4.69 30.02
C THR A 354 -18.16 5.90 29.11
N VAL A 355 -17.43 5.71 28.00
CA VAL A 355 -17.20 6.76 26.99
C VAL A 355 -18.50 7.14 26.28
N ASP A 356 -19.39 6.18 26.05
CA ASP A 356 -20.71 6.41 25.45
C ASP A 356 -21.64 7.21 26.39
N GLN A 357 -21.65 6.90 27.69
CA GLN A 357 -22.37 7.69 28.70
C GLN A 357 -21.88 9.14 28.80
N LEU A 358 -20.56 9.36 28.65
CA LEU A 358 -19.99 10.69 28.58
C LEU A 358 -20.43 11.42 27.29
N ALA A 359 -20.34 10.76 26.14
CA ALA A 359 -20.68 11.36 24.85
C ALA A 359 -22.17 11.74 24.71
N ARG A 360 -23.07 10.99 25.35
CA ARG A 360 -24.52 11.26 25.34
C ARG A 360 -24.99 12.20 26.47
N SER A 361 -24.14 12.53 27.43
CA SER A 361 -24.55 13.39 28.54
C SER A 361 -24.63 14.85 28.10
N THR A 362 -25.65 15.57 28.57
CA THR A 362 -25.71 17.03 28.43
C THR A 362 -24.93 17.76 29.53
N TYR A 363 -24.35 17.04 30.50
CA TYR A 363 -23.54 17.60 31.60
C TYR A 363 -24.24 18.71 32.41
N GLU A 364 -25.52 18.53 32.77
CA GLU A 364 -26.18 19.50 33.66
C GLU A 364 -25.52 19.57 35.04
N PRO A 365 -25.58 20.71 35.76
CA PRO A 365 -25.10 20.81 37.14
C PRO A 365 -25.69 19.71 38.04
N GLY A 366 -24.84 19.09 38.86
CA GLY A 366 -25.11 17.86 39.61
C GLY A 366 -24.74 16.57 38.86
N THR A 367 -24.33 16.62 37.59
CA THR A 367 -23.81 15.44 36.86
C THR A 367 -22.50 14.97 37.49
N GLN A 368 -22.49 13.76 38.04
CA GLN A 368 -21.31 13.17 38.69
C GLN A 368 -20.60 12.15 37.77
N LEU A 369 -19.27 12.13 37.82
CA LEU A 369 -18.42 11.33 36.92
C LEU A 369 -17.38 10.53 37.71
N THR A 370 -17.44 9.21 37.58
CA THR A 370 -16.47 8.24 38.14
C THR A 370 -16.04 8.46 39.61
N ASP A 371 -16.97 8.89 40.46
CA ASP A 371 -16.78 9.19 41.88
C ASP A 371 -15.63 10.14 42.21
N HIS A 372 -15.25 11.01 41.27
CA HIS A 372 -14.14 11.96 41.40
C HIS A 372 -14.48 13.38 40.97
N PHE A 373 -15.59 13.55 40.25
CA PHE A 373 -15.95 14.78 39.58
C PHE A 373 -17.46 15.03 39.71
N GLU A 374 -17.83 16.30 39.80
CA GLU A 374 -19.22 16.78 39.80
C GLU A 374 -19.29 18.07 39.00
N VAL A 375 -20.17 18.14 37.99
CA VAL A 375 -20.45 19.40 37.30
C VAL A 375 -21.16 20.33 38.29
N VAL A 376 -20.57 21.49 38.54
CA VAL A 376 -21.11 22.50 39.48
C VAL A 376 -21.68 23.72 38.77
N ASP A 377 -21.27 23.97 37.52
CA ASP A 377 -21.81 25.03 36.67
C ASP A 377 -21.68 24.66 35.18
N LYS A 378 -22.52 25.25 34.33
CA LYS A 378 -22.56 25.01 32.89
C LYS A 378 -23.10 26.24 32.14
N THR A 379 -22.41 26.60 31.07
CA THR A 379 -22.84 27.58 30.07
C THR A 379 -23.05 26.90 28.71
N SER A 380 -23.34 27.67 27.65
CA SER A 380 -23.42 27.15 26.27
C SER A 380 -22.07 26.74 25.67
N SER A 381 -20.95 27.15 26.27
CA SER A 381 -19.60 26.91 25.76
C SER A 381 -18.63 26.34 26.80
N GLU A 382 -19.00 26.25 28.08
CA GLU A 382 -18.13 25.77 29.15
C GLU A 382 -18.88 24.91 30.17
N ILE A 383 -18.22 23.89 30.73
CA ILE A 383 -18.66 23.20 31.96
C ILE A 383 -17.60 23.39 33.06
N VAL A 384 -18.06 23.63 34.29
CA VAL A 384 -17.21 23.73 35.47
C VAL A 384 -17.41 22.50 36.33
N VAL A 385 -16.33 21.81 36.65
CA VAL A 385 -16.33 20.51 37.32
C VAL A 385 -15.52 20.59 38.61
N ARG A 386 -16.16 20.35 39.76
CA ARG A 386 -15.49 20.21 41.05
C ARG A 386 -14.76 18.87 41.12
N CYS A 387 -13.52 18.89 41.61
CA CYS A 387 -12.64 17.73 41.74
C CYS A 387 -11.88 17.75 43.08
N GLY A 388 -10.93 16.83 43.27
CA GLY A 388 -10.05 16.75 44.45
C GLY A 388 -10.42 15.67 45.46
N ASP A 389 -11.70 15.33 45.59
CA ASP A 389 -12.25 14.24 46.41
C ASP A 389 -13.62 13.80 45.86
N SER A 390 -14.14 12.67 46.33
CA SER A 390 -15.42 12.10 45.89
C SER A 390 -16.58 13.09 46.05
N PRO A 391 -17.47 13.21 45.04
CA PRO A 391 -18.63 14.09 45.11
C PRO A 391 -19.65 13.65 46.18
N ARG A 392 -19.51 12.43 46.72
CA ARG A 392 -20.27 11.96 47.89
C ARG A 392 -19.88 12.70 49.19
N ASN A 393 -18.80 13.48 49.19
CA ASN A 393 -18.38 14.37 50.26
C ASN A 393 -18.63 15.85 49.85
N PRO A 394 -19.84 16.40 50.02
CA PRO A 394 -20.17 17.76 49.57
C PRO A 394 -19.52 18.85 50.42
N SER A 395 -19.10 18.53 51.64
CA SER A 395 -18.51 19.45 52.63
C SER A 395 -17.25 20.15 52.11
N PRO A 396 -16.85 21.28 52.73
CA PRO A 396 -15.54 21.88 52.50
C PRO A 396 -14.38 20.94 52.88
N ARG A 397 -13.29 20.99 52.11
CA ARG A 397 -12.19 20.00 52.08
C ARG A 397 -10.83 20.67 52.19
N ASP A 398 -9.84 19.97 52.74
CA ASP A 398 -8.45 20.46 52.78
C ASP A 398 -7.80 20.59 51.40
N SER A 399 -8.33 19.88 50.40
CA SER A 399 -7.99 20.00 48.98
C SER A 399 -9.27 19.83 48.15
N ASP A 400 -9.69 20.90 47.50
CA ASP A 400 -10.70 20.94 46.44
C ASP A 400 -10.04 21.42 45.14
N GLY A 401 -10.72 21.20 44.02
CA GLY A 401 -10.38 21.86 42.77
C GLY A 401 -11.59 22.13 41.90
N LEU A 402 -11.41 23.02 40.92
CA LEU A 402 -12.37 23.35 39.88
C LEU A 402 -11.65 23.28 38.53
N PHE A 403 -12.18 22.47 37.62
CA PHE A 403 -11.77 22.40 36.22
C PHE A 403 -12.83 23.09 35.37
N VAL A 404 -12.45 24.11 34.60
CA VAL A 404 -13.29 24.70 33.56
C VAL A 404 -12.87 24.07 32.23
N ILE A 405 -13.80 23.37 31.59
CA ILE A 405 -13.62 22.73 30.29
C ILE A 405 -14.45 23.54 29.29
N SER A 406 -13.81 24.20 28.34
CA SER A 406 -14.42 25.13 27.39
C SER A 406 -14.29 24.64 25.95
N ALA A 407 -15.34 24.83 25.15
CA ALA A 407 -15.34 24.71 23.70
C ALA A 407 -16.07 25.93 23.12
N VAL A 408 -15.31 26.92 22.66
CA VAL A 408 -15.83 28.15 22.05
C VAL A 408 -15.70 28.03 20.54
N VAL A 409 -16.82 28.09 19.82
CA VAL A 409 -16.84 28.03 18.35
C VAL A 409 -16.87 29.45 17.79
N ASP A 410 -15.77 29.87 17.17
CA ASP A 410 -15.71 31.09 16.37
C ASP A 410 -16.19 30.77 14.95
N ARG A 411 -17.42 31.18 14.65
CA ARG A 411 -18.06 30.90 13.36
C ARG A 411 -17.58 31.81 12.22
N GLU A 412 -16.97 32.96 12.53
CA GLU A 412 -16.45 33.88 11.52
C GLU A 412 -15.08 33.40 11.04
N ARG A 413 -14.25 32.88 11.95
CA ARG A 413 -12.96 32.27 11.62
C ARG A 413 -13.05 30.80 11.20
N GLY A 414 -14.14 30.12 11.53
CA GLY A 414 -14.28 28.67 11.35
C GLY A 414 -13.43 27.86 12.33
N GLU A 415 -13.12 28.42 13.50
CA GLU A 415 -12.24 27.85 14.52
C GLU A 415 -13.04 27.33 15.72
N ALA A 416 -12.52 26.28 16.38
CA ALA A 416 -13.03 25.81 17.66
C ALA A 416 -11.92 25.88 18.71
N VAL A 417 -12.02 26.85 19.63
CA VAL A 417 -11.08 27.01 20.74
C VAL A 417 -11.48 26.09 21.88
N LEU A 418 -10.79 24.96 21.97
CA LEU A 418 -10.85 24.07 23.13
C LEU A 418 -9.94 24.60 24.24
N GLY A 419 -10.42 24.56 25.48
CA GLY A 419 -9.67 25.05 26.63
C GLY A 419 -9.90 24.23 27.89
N LEU A 420 -8.87 24.14 28.72
CA LEU A 420 -8.91 23.54 30.05
C LEU A 420 -8.21 24.47 31.02
N LYS A 421 -8.94 25.02 31.99
CA LYS A 421 -8.39 25.79 33.12
C LYS A 421 -8.58 24.95 34.39
N SER A 422 -7.56 24.89 35.24
CA SER A 422 -7.65 24.20 36.53
C SER A 422 -7.24 25.12 37.67
N CYS A 423 -7.94 25.01 38.79
CA CYS A 423 -7.63 25.72 40.04
C CYS A 423 -7.78 24.75 41.20
N PHE A 424 -6.79 24.68 42.08
CA PHE A 424 -6.81 23.87 43.30
C PHE A 424 -6.70 24.76 44.54
N PHE A 425 -7.53 24.51 45.54
CA PHE A 425 -7.63 25.33 46.74
C PHE A 425 -8.13 24.51 47.94
N GLY A 426 -7.75 24.90 49.16
CA GLY A 426 -8.39 24.36 50.36
C GLY A 426 -9.68 25.14 50.65
N SER A 427 -10.83 24.47 50.71
CA SER A 427 -12.11 25.09 51.05
C SER A 427 -12.48 24.94 52.54
N SER A 428 -11.88 23.97 53.24
CA SER A 428 -12.05 23.73 54.69
C SER A 428 -11.61 24.88 55.59
N ARG A 429 -10.68 25.72 55.11
CA ARG A 429 -10.09 26.84 55.85
C ARG A 429 -9.63 27.92 54.90
N ARG A 430 -9.70 29.18 55.33
CA ARG A 430 -9.05 30.30 54.64
C ARG A 430 -7.53 30.12 54.76
N VAL A 431 -6.85 29.97 53.63
CA VAL A 431 -5.38 29.98 53.57
C VAL A 431 -4.96 31.42 53.28
N GLU A 432 -4.22 32.05 54.19
CA GLU A 432 -3.67 33.39 53.96
C GLU A 432 -2.34 33.30 53.18
N GLY A 433 -2.23 34.12 52.14
CA GLY A 433 -1.07 34.16 51.23
C GLY A 433 -1.15 33.16 50.06
N SER A 434 -0.39 33.45 49.00
CA SER A 434 -0.14 32.50 47.92
C SER A 434 0.96 31.52 48.35
N LYS A 435 0.72 30.22 48.22
CA LYS A 435 1.70 29.18 48.54
C LYS A 435 2.71 28.87 47.42
N GLY A 436 2.76 29.72 46.39
CA GLY A 436 3.52 29.48 45.16
C GLY A 436 2.81 28.51 44.22
N PRO A 437 3.43 28.18 43.07
CA PRO A 437 2.90 27.19 42.15
C PRO A 437 2.83 25.81 42.81
N MET A 438 2.02 24.94 42.20
CA MET A 438 1.97 23.51 42.53
C MET A 438 3.40 22.91 42.46
N PRO A 439 3.79 21.92 43.29
CA PRO A 439 5.11 21.30 43.19
C PRO A 439 5.42 20.88 41.75
N GLY A 440 6.60 21.22 41.21
CA GLY A 440 6.86 21.16 39.76
C GLY A 440 6.62 19.81 39.09
N TRP A 441 6.79 18.69 39.80
CA TRP A 441 6.42 17.36 39.30
C TRP A 441 4.91 17.21 39.06
N MET A 442 4.10 17.84 39.91
CA MET A 442 2.64 17.81 39.88
C MET A 442 2.11 18.81 38.83
N GLU A 443 2.83 19.91 38.59
CA GLU A 443 2.60 20.82 37.45
C GLU A 443 2.85 20.11 36.10
N VAL A 444 3.99 19.43 35.94
CA VAL A 444 4.31 18.65 34.73
C VAL A 444 3.25 17.57 34.45
N LEU A 445 2.78 16.85 35.48
CA LEU A 445 1.70 15.88 35.33
C LEU A 445 0.38 16.53 34.85
N HIS A 446 0.05 17.74 35.32
CA HIS A 446 -1.14 18.46 34.85
C HIS A 446 -0.98 18.96 33.42
N GLN A 447 0.21 19.43 33.01
CA GLN A 447 0.50 19.81 31.63
C GLN A 447 0.33 18.61 30.68
N TRP A 448 0.85 17.43 31.06
CA TRP A 448 0.67 16.19 30.29
C TRP A 448 -0.80 15.75 30.22
N TYR A 449 -1.54 15.85 31.33
CA TYR A 449 -2.96 15.52 31.37
C TYR A 449 -3.81 16.45 30.49
N ALA A 450 -3.54 17.76 30.55
CA ALA A 450 -4.20 18.76 29.74
C ALA A 450 -3.92 18.59 28.24
N ARG A 451 -2.67 18.31 27.86
CA ARG A 451 -2.29 18.04 26.46
C ARG A 451 -3.08 16.85 25.90
N LEU A 452 -3.07 15.71 26.60
CA LEU A 452 -3.80 14.50 26.20
C LEU A 452 -5.31 14.76 26.03
N TRP A 453 -5.91 15.55 26.94
CA TRP A 453 -7.33 15.91 26.85
C TRP A 453 -7.65 16.81 25.65
N MET A 454 -6.77 17.75 25.30
CA MET A 454 -7.00 18.65 24.16
C MET A 454 -6.71 17.96 22.83
N GLU A 455 -5.69 17.11 22.77
CA GLU A 455 -5.35 16.27 21.63
C GLU A 455 -6.51 15.31 21.29
N THR A 456 -6.99 14.53 22.26
CA THR A 456 -8.15 13.64 22.08
C THR A 456 -9.48 14.37 21.84
N GLY A 457 -9.62 15.60 22.35
CA GLY A 457 -10.77 16.46 22.06
C GLY A 457 -10.77 16.96 20.61
N SER A 458 -9.64 17.51 20.14
CA SER A 458 -9.49 18.09 18.80
C SER A 458 -9.70 17.06 17.68
N TRP A 459 -9.15 15.85 17.83
CA TRP A 459 -9.33 14.73 16.90
C TRP A 459 -10.80 14.34 16.65
N ARG A 460 -11.68 14.55 17.63
CA ARG A 460 -13.12 14.28 17.51
C ARG A 460 -13.91 15.39 16.82
N VAL A 461 -13.31 16.56 16.63
CA VAL A 461 -13.95 17.73 15.99
C VAL A 461 -13.59 17.81 14.50
N THR A 462 -12.44 17.28 14.09
CA THR A 462 -11.97 17.33 12.69
C THR A 462 -12.27 16.08 11.87
N ARG A 463 -12.25 14.88 12.49
CA ARG A 463 -12.52 13.60 11.80
C ARG A 463 -14.01 13.49 11.42
N GLY A 464 -14.30 13.06 10.19
CA GLY A 464 -15.67 13.01 9.66
C GLY A 464 -16.20 14.36 9.16
N THR A 465 -15.32 15.29 8.79
CA THR A 465 -15.70 16.54 8.13
C THR A 465 -15.18 16.58 6.69
N HIS A 466 -15.92 17.26 5.81
CA HIS A 466 -15.55 17.49 4.40
C HIS A 466 -14.47 18.58 4.21
N ASN A 467 -13.77 18.97 5.29
CA ASN A 467 -12.69 19.96 5.22
C ASN A 467 -11.39 19.28 4.79
N LEU A 468 -10.90 19.57 3.59
CA LEU A 468 -9.57 19.18 3.14
C LEU A 468 -8.53 20.24 3.53
N HIS A 469 -7.33 19.80 3.89
CA HIS A 469 -6.21 20.65 4.24
C HIS A 469 -4.94 20.21 3.50
N GLU A 470 -4.17 21.18 3.01
CA GLU A 470 -2.78 20.99 2.56
C GLU A 470 -1.85 21.52 3.65
N ALA A 471 -0.80 20.77 4.01
CA ALA A 471 0.15 21.18 5.03
C ALA A 471 1.59 20.82 4.66
N VAL A 472 2.50 21.77 4.86
CA VAL A 472 3.96 21.55 4.74
C VAL A 472 4.54 21.42 6.15
N VAL A 473 5.25 20.32 6.40
CA VAL A 473 5.82 20.01 7.72
C VAL A 473 7.32 19.81 7.61
N ASN A 474 8.06 20.66 8.32
CA ASN A 474 9.50 20.57 8.46
C ASN A 474 9.86 19.58 9.55
N LEU A 475 10.16 18.33 9.15
CA LEU A 475 10.47 17.24 10.07
C LEU A 475 11.71 17.52 10.93
N THR A 476 12.74 18.16 10.36
CA THR A 476 13.99 18.51 11.06
C THR A 476 13.79 19.46 12.25
N THR A 477 12.85 20.40 12.14
CA THR A 477 12.50 21.33 13.23
C THR A 477 11.23 20.94 13.97
N SER A 478 10.55 19.87 13.51
CA SER A 478 9.24 19.41 13.99
C SER A 478 8.19 20.53 14.02
N LYS A 479 8.11 21.31 12.94
CA LYS A 479 7.18 22.43 12.77
C LYS A 479 6.30 22.28 11.54
N VAL A 480 5.03 22.64 11.67
CA VAL A 480 4.17 22.95 10.54
C VAL A 480 4.58 24.33 10.01
N GLU A 481 5.02 24.40 8.75
CA GLU A 481 5.41 25.64 8.08
C GLU A 481 4.21 26.31 7.42
N SER A 482 3.29 25.52 6.87
CA SER A 482 1.99 25.95 6.37
C SER A 482 0.91 24.90 6.67
N ASN A 483 -0.33 25.36 6.83
CA ASN A 483 -1.52 24.52 6.84
C ASN A 483 -2.68 25.36 6.30
N ALA A 484 -3.14 25.05 5.09
CA ALA A 484 -4.19 25.76 4.38
C ALA A 484 -5.42 24.86 4.22
N LYS A 485 -6.58 25.34 4.67
CA LYS A 485 -7.87 24.74 4.34
C LYS A 485 -8.17 24.99 2.86
N LEU A 486 -8.50 23.95 2.11
CA LEU A 486 -8.78 24.03 0.69
C LEU A 486 -10.26 24.37 0.41
N GLY A 487 -10.52 24.88 -0.79
CA GLY A 487 -11.84 25.32 -1.23
C GLY A 487 -12.76 24.19 -1.72
N PRO A 488 -14.00 24.53 -2.16
CA PRO A 488 -14.89 23.57 -2.82
C PRO A 488 -14.28 23.06 -4.15
N PHE A 489 -14.74 21.89 -4.61
CA PHE A 489 -14.21 21.18 -5.79
C PHE A 489 -12.75 20.71 -5.69
N ILE A 490 -12.15 20.77 -4.50
CA ILE A 490 -10.81 20.24 -4.22
C ILE A 490 -10.97 19.08 -3.25
N HIS A 491 -10.70 17.87 -3.72
CA HIS A 491 -10.91 16.63 -2.98
C HIS A 491 -9.65 15.77 -2.99
N ALA A 492 -9.45 15.00 -1.92
CA ALA A 492 -8.37 14.03 -1.83
C ALA A 492 -8.62 12.84 -2.77
N ASN A 493 -7.55 12.15 -3.16
CA ASN A 493 -7.61 10.81 -3.75
C ASN A 493 -8.40 9.85 -2.83
N GLY A 494 -8.96 8.80 -3.42
CA GLY A 494 -9.53 7.69 -2.66
C GLY A 494 -8.48 7.00 -1.78
N ASP A 495 -8.92 6.46 -0.65
CA ASP A 495 -8.12 5.64 0.25
C ASP A 495 -8.69 4.20 0.30
N GLY A 496 -7.82 3.21 0.52
CA GLY A 496 -8.23 1.80 0.53
C GLY A 496 -9.17 1.44 1.68
N GLU A 497 -8.99 2.03 2.86
CA GLU A 497 -9.89 1.81 4.00
C GLU A 497 -11.24 2.52 3.78
N GLU A 498 -11.21 3.70 3.16
CA GLU A 498 -12.41 4.44 2.75
C GLU A 498 -13.27 3.64 1.77
N ILE A 499 -12.67 3.04 0.73
CA ILE A 499 -13.37 2.20 -0.27
C ILE A 499 -14.06 1.00 0.42
N ILE A 500 -13.34 0.28 1.28
CA ILE A 500 -13.89 -0.88 2.02
C ILE A 500 -15.02 -0.46 2.99
N ALA A 501 -14.87 0.70 3.65
CA ALA A 501 -15.92 1.25 4.52
C ALA A 501 -17.18 1.64 3.73
N VAL A 502 -16.99 2.23 2.54
CA VAL A 502 -18.07 2.60 1.61
C VAL A 502 -18.84 1.38 1.12
N GLU A 503 -18.17 0.35 0.57
CA GLU A 503 -18.84 -0.88 0.12
C GLU A 503 -19.70 -1.47 1.24
N LYS A 504 -19.10 -1.64 2.43
CA LYS A 504 -19.78 -2.24 3.58
C LYS A 504 -20.99 -1.44 4.05
N ALA A 505 -20.89 -0.11 4.12
CA ALA A 505 -22.00 0.75 4.53
C ALA A 505 -23.14 0.75 3.49
N LEU A 506 -22.78 0.81 2.21
CA LEU A 506 -23.70 0.85 1.08
C LEU A 506 -24.47 -0.47 0.90
N LEU A 507 -23.79 -1.61 0.96
CA LEU A 507 -24.44 -2.93 0.91
C LEU A 507 -25.31 -3.19 2.15
N ALA A 508 -25.04 -2.56 3.29
CA ALA A 508 -25.90 -2.62 4.47
C ALA A 508 -27.10 -1.66 4.44
N HIS A 509 -27.18 -0.73 3.46
CA HIS A 509 -28.19 0.33 3.46
C HIS A 509 -29.59 -0.21 3.11
N PRO A 510 -30.65 0.07 3.90
CA PRO A 510 -31.99 -0.50 3.68
C PRO A 510 -32.57 -0.21 2.29
N ASP A 511 -32.40 1.01 1.77
CA ASP A 511 -32.93 1.38 0.45
C ASP A 511 -32.18 0.69 -0.70
N VAL A 512 -30.87 0.44 -0.55
CA VAL A 512 -30.08 -0.31 -1.54
C VAL A 512 -30.50 -1.77 -1.55
N GLN A 513 -30.70 -2.37 -0.37
CA GLN A 513 -31.27 -3.71 -0.22
C GLN A 513 -32.70 -3.81 -0.79
N ALA A 514 -33.51 -2.76 -0.66
CA ALA A 514 -34.85 -2.69 -1.23
C ALA A 514 -34.85 -2.63 -2.76
N GLU A 515 -33.90 -1.93 -3.40
CA GLU A 515 -33.73 -1.97 -4.86
C GLU A 515 -33.19 -3.33 -5.34
N ILE A 516 -32.16 -3.88 -4.68
CA ILE A 516 -31.60 -5.21 -5.00
C ILE A 516 -32.69 -6.29 -4.90
N SER A 517 -33.59 -6.21 -3.93
CA SER A 517 -34.69 -7.16 -3.75
C SER A 517 -35.65 -7.24 -4.95
N LYS A 518 -35.74 -6.18 -5.78
CA LYS A 518 -36.59 -6.16 -7.00
C LYS A 518 -36.01 -6.98 -8.15
N LEU A 519 -34.73 -7.37 -8.06
CA LEU A 519 -34.08 -8.23 -9.04
C LEU A 519 -34.37 -9.73 -8.81
N GLU A 520 -35.04 -10.11 -7.71
CA GLU A 520 -35.39 -11.50 -7.38
C GLU A 520 -34.19 -12.48 -7.51
N LEU A 521 -33.01 -12.03 -7.08
CA LEU A 521 -31.74 -12.77 -7.25
C LEU A 521 -31.78 -14.16 -6.60
N PRO A 522 -31.04 -15.15 -7.15
CA PRO A 522 -30.97 -16.50 -6.59
C PRO A 522 -30.64 -16.52 -5.09
N THR A 523 -31.27 -17.42 -4.33
CA THR A 523 -31.05 -17.53 -2.88
C THR A 523 -29.59 -17.89 -2.60
N GLY A 524 -28.90 -17.04 -1.80
CA GLY A 524 -27.48 -17.18 -1.50
C GLY A 524 -26.54 -16.38 -2.40
N SER A 525 -27.07 -15.57 -3.33
CA SER A 525 -26.27 -14.63 -4.12
C SER A 525 -25.46 -13.68 -3.25
N VAL A 526 -24.20 -13.43 -3.64
CA VAL A 526 -23.30 -12.49 -2.98
C VAL A 526 -23.11 -11.29 -3.90
N ILE A 527 -23.50 -10.10 -3.41
CA ILE A 527 -23.33 -8.83 -4.10
C ILE A 527 -21.95 -8.28 -3.79
N VAL A 528 -21.29 -7.73 -4.82
CA VAL A 528 -20.03 -6.99 -4.73
C VAL A 528 -20.31 -5.56 -5.18
N ALA A 529 -19.68 -4.57 -4.55
CA ALA A 529 -19.74 -3.20 -5.03
C ALA A 529 -18.34 -2.67 -5.32
N ASP A 530 -18.17 -1.99 -6.45
CA ASP A 530 -16.96 -1.25 -6.80
C ASP A 530 -17.21 0.25 -6.58
N PRO A 531 -16.73 0.86 -5.47
CA PRO A 531 -16.80 2.30 -5.26
C PRO A 531 -15.84 3.02 -6.20
N TRP A 532 -16.40 3.66 -7.22
CA TRP A 532 -15.66 4.57 -8.08
C TRP A 532 -15.70 5.98 -7.52
N ILE A 533 -14.60 6.70 -7.66
CA ILE A 533 -14.60 8.17 -7.57
C ILE A 533 -15.68 8.78 -8.49
N TYR A 534 -16.30 9.86 -8.05
CA TYR A 534 -17.50 10.39 -8.71
C TYR A 534 -17.27 10.94 -10.13
N GLY A 535 -16.06 11.36 -10.48
CA GLY A 535 -15.82 12.15 -11.69
C GLY A 535 -16.42 13.56 -11.58
N SER A 536 -16.93 14.14 -12.66
CA SER A 536 -17.57 15.46 -12.62
C SER A 536 -18.61 15.61 -13.72
N ASP A 537 -19.76 16.19 -13.36
CA ASP A 537 -20.86 16.45 -14.30
C ASP A 537 -21.47 17.85 -14.14
N GLY A 538 -21.19 18.56 -13.05
CA GLY A 538 -21.78 19.87 -12.77
C GLY A 538 -23.29 19.81 -12.50
N VAL A 539 -23.85 18.63 -12.24
CA VAL A 539 -25.29 18.41 -12.13
C VAL A 539 -25.76 18.61 -10.69
N LYS A 540 -26.67 19.56 -10.50
CA LYS A 540 -27.33 19.79 -9.21
C LYS A 540 -28.63 19.02 -9.13
N GLN A 541 -28.71 18.03 -8.24
CA GLN A 541 -29.88 17.20 -8.01
C GLN A 541 -30.37 17.34 -6.56
N GLY A 542 -31.49 18.04 -6.38
CA GLY A 542 -32.02 18.35 -5.04
C GLY A 542 -31.02 19.15 -4.20
N ASN A 543 -30.59 18.59 -3.08
CA ASN A 543 -29.59 19.18 -2.18
C ASN A 543 -28.14 18.70 -2.47
N PHE A 544 -27.96 17.81 -3.44
CA PHE A 544 -26.65 17.35 -3.89
C PHE A 544 -26.13 18.20 -5.05
N TYR A 545 -24.84 18.48 -5.01
CA TYR A 545 -24.05 19.07 -6.09
C TYR A 545 -22.63 18.50 -5.96
N ASP A 546 -21.90 18.41 -7.06
CA ASP A 546 -20.55 17.82 -7.13
C ASP A 546 -19.45 18.79 -6.63
N ASP A 547 -19.82 19.77 -5.80
CA ASP A 547 -18.94 20.52 -4.89
C ASP A 547 -18.60 19.76 -3.61
N LYS A 548 -19.40 18.74 -3.29
CA LYS A 548 -19.15 17.78 -2.20
C LYS A 548 -18.54 16.50 -2.73
N ARG A 549 -17.71 15.87 -1.90
CA ARG A 549 -17.12 14.58 -2.20
C ARG A 549 -18.20 13.49 -2.27
N ALA A 550 -18.14 12.65 -3.28
CA ALA A 550 -19.04 11.52 -3.49
C ALA A 550 -18.28 10.33 -4.09
N MET A 551 -18.90 9.16 -4.02
CA MET A 551 -18.52 7.97 -4.78
C MET A 551 -19.74 7.40 -5.50
N GLN A 552 -19.53 6.90 -6.71
CA GLN A 552 -20.52 6.16 -7.51
C GLN A 552 -20.17 4.67 -7.40
N CYS A 553 -21.02 3.87 -6.78
CA CYS A 553 -20.72 2.45 -6.60
C CYS A 553 -21.42 1.62 -7.69
N PHE A 554 -20.68 0.89 -8.50
CA PHE A 554 -21.26 -0.04 -9.47
C PHE A 554 -21.47 -1.40 -8.81
N LEU A 555 -22.68 -1.96 -8.93
CA LEU A 555 -23.01 -3.24 -8.30
C LEU A 555 -22.82 -4.41 -9.26
N TYR A 556 -22.22 -5.47 -8.72
CA TYR A 556 -21.94 -6.73 -9.38
C TYR A 556 -22.41 -7.89 -8.48
N MET A 557 -22.35 -9.11 -8.98
CA MET A 557 -22.68 -10.32 -8.24
C MET A 557 -21.61 -11.38 -8.52
N ARG A 558 -21.26 -12.22 -7.54
CA ARG A 558 -20.47 -13.43 -7.81
C ARG A 558 -21.31 -14.45 -8.58
N ASP A 559 -20.67 -15.49 -9.15
CA ASP A 559 -21.40 -16.61 -9.75
C ASP A 559 -22.47 -17.15 -8.77
N PRO A 560 -23.78 -17.05 -9.10
CA PRO A 560 -24.83 -17.54 -8.20
C PRO A 560 -24.91 -19.07 -8.16
N GLN A 561 -24.18 -19.78 -9.04
CA GLN A 561 -24.00 -21.23 -8.99
C GLN A 561 -22.84 -21.65 -8.08
N ASN A 562 -21.90 -20.74 -7.78
CA ASN A 562 -20.76 -20.94 -6.87
C ASN A 562 -20.50 -19.72 -5.95
N PRO A 563 -21.49 -19.22 -5.18
CA PRO A 563 -21.37 -17.96 -4.44
C PRO A 563 -20.36 -17.99 -3.29
N SER A 564 -19.88 -19.18 -2.92
CA SER A 564 -18.83 -19.40 -1.93
C SER A 564 -17.41 -19.12 -2.46
N GLU A 565 -17.21 -19.01 -3.77
CA GLU A 565 -15.92 -18.71 -4.37
C GLU A 565 -15.61 -17.21 -4.24
N PRO A 566 -14.67 -16.78 -3.37
CA PRO A 566 -14.37 -15.37 -3.17
C PRO A 566 -13.83 -14.68 -4.43
N ASP A 567 -13.08 -15.41 -5.26
CA ASP A 567 -12.30 -14.87 -6.37
C ASP A 567 -13.05 -14.96 -7.72
N SER A 568 -14.35 -15.26 -7.68
CA SER A 568 -15.26 -15.30 -8.83
C SER A 568 -15.30 -13.96 -9.58
N CYS A 569 -15.27 -14.03 -10.92
CA CYS A 569 -15.31 -12.92 -11.85
C CYS A 569 -16.69 -12.21 -11.83
N HIS A 570 -16.91 -11.40 -10.80
CA HIS A 570 -18.16 -10.65 -10.61
C HIS A 570 -18.45 -9.64 -11.73
N TYR A 571 -17.43 -9.21 -12.47
CA TYR A 571 -17.58 -8.43 -13.71
C TYR A 571 -18.38 -9.15 -14.82
N ALA A 572 -18.59 -10.47 -14.73
CA ALA A 572 -19.48 -11.23 -15.61
C ALA A 572 -20.97 -11.06 -15.26
N PHE A 573 -21.29 -10.48 -14.09
CA PHE A 573 -22.64 -10.30 -13.59
C PHE A 573 -22.92 -8.86 -13.09
N PRO A 574 -22.75 -7.82 -13.94
CA PRO A 574 -23.13 -6.45 -13.62
C PRO A 574 -24.64 -6.34 -13.34
N LEU A 575 -25.00 -5.56 -12.32
CA LEU A 575 -26.38 -5.32 -11.91
C LEU A 575 -26.84 -3.92 -12.35
N PRO A 576 -28.12 -3.71 -12.73
CA PRO A 576 -28.64 -2.43 -13.22
C PRO A 576 -28.91 -1.40 -12.11
N ILE A 577 -28.08 -1.37 -11.07
CA ILE A 577 -28.21 -0.52 -9.88
C ILE A 577 -26.83 0.09 -9.57
N SER A 578 -26.78 1.40 -9.36
CA SER A 578 -25.56 2.08 -8.93
C SER A 578 -25.89 3.18 -7.91
N PRO A 579 -25.68 2.94 -6.59
CA PRO A 579 -25.91 3.95 -5.57
C PRO A 579 -24.77 4.98 -5.51
N VAL A 580 -25.10 6.19 -5.07
CA VAL A 580 -24.16 7.29 -4.82
C VAL A 580 -24.13 7.59 -3.33
N ILE A 581 -22.94 7.73 -2.77
CA ILE A 581 -22.71 7.84 -1.32
C ILE A 581 -21.68 8.94 -1.02
N ASP A 582 -21.87 9.65 0.09
CA ASP A 582 -20.87 10.57 0.64
C ASP A 582 -19.85 9.73 1.43
N PRO A 583 -18.57 9.65 1.02
CA PRO A 583 -17.60 8.76 1.66
C PRO A 583 -17.14 9.25 3.05
N VAL A 584 -17.43 10.50 3.42
CA VAL A 584 -17.05 11.10 4.72
C VAL A 584 -18.08 10.78 5.79
N THR A 585 -19.37 10.83 5.44
CA THR A 585 -20.50 10.55 6.35
C THR A 585 -21.04 9.13 6.25
N LEU A 586 -20.77 8.46 5.12
CA LEU A 586 -21.36 7.19 4.69
C LEU A 586 -22.89 7.26 4.48
N ASP A 587 -23.43 8.47 4.28
CA ASP A 587 -24.83 8.70 3.96
C ASP A 587 -25.11 8.43 2.47
N LEU A 588 -26.17 7.66 2.19
CA LEU A 588 -26.67 7.44 0.83
C LEU A 588 -27.23 8.76 0.26
N VAL A 589 -26.67 9.21 -0.86
CA VAL A 589 -27.11 10.42 -1.57
C VAL A 589 -28.31 10.12 -2.47
N ARG A 590 -28.24 9.04 -3.25
CA ARG A 590 -29.29 8.56 -4.17
C ARG A 590 -28.98 7.16 -4.70
N ILE A 591 -29.92 6.57 -5.44
CA ILE A 591 -29.71 5.35 -6.21
C ILE A 591 -29.99 5.63 -7.69
N ASP A 592 -29.01 5.42 -8.56
CA ASP A 592 -29.15 5.51 -10.00
C ASP A 592 -29.49 4.11 -10.55
N ILE A 593 -30.60 3.97 -11.28
CA ILE A 593 -30.93 2.74 -12.01
C ILE A 593 -30.32 2.84 -13.41
N LEU A 594 -29.62 1.78 -13.85
CA LEU A 594 -28.79 1.82 -15.04
C LEU A 594 -29.58 1.47 -16.32
N PRO A 595 -29.36 2.16 -17.45
CA PRO A 595 -29.93 1.78 -18.73
C PRO A 595 -29.20 0.56 -19.30
N THR A 596 -29.96 -0.48 -19.65
CA THR A 596 -29.45 -1.77 -20.17
C THR A 596 -29.74 -1.97 -21.66
N GLY A 597 -30.42 -1.01 -22.30
CA GLY A 597 -30.77 -1.02 -23.72
C GLY A 597 -29.76 -0.30 -24.63
N LEU A 598 -30.18 -0.01 -25.86
CA LEU A 598 -29.36 0.72 -26.85
C LEU A 598 -29.34 2.25 -26.67
N ASP A 599 -30.24 2.78 -25.84
CA ASP A 599 -30.41 4.21 -25.57
C ASP A 599 -30.37 4.49 -24.05
N GLU A 600 -30.66 5.74 -23.64
CA GLU A 600 -30.66 6.17 -22.23
C GLU A 600 -31.88 5.73 -21.42
N THR A 601 -32.83 5.00 -22.01
CA THR A 601 -34.08 4.64 -21.34
C THR A 601 -33.83 3.70 -20.16
N VAL A 602 -34.11 4.19 -18.97
CA VAL A 602 -34.15 3.40 -17.74
C VAL A 602 -35.51 2.72 -17.63
N LYS A 603 -35.51 1.40 -17.44
CA LYS A 603 -36.72 0.60 -17.23
C LYS A 603 -36.85 0.18 -15.75
N PRO A 604 -38.06 -0.17 -15.27
CA PRO A 604 -38.22 -0.74 -13.94
C PRO A 604 -37.37 -2.00 -13.75
N LEU A 605 -36.78 -2.14 -12.57
CA LEU A 605 -36.14 -3.39 -12.14
C LEU A 605 -37.16 -4.54 -12.16
N GLY A 606 -36.69 -5.73 -12.50
CA GLY A 606 -37.48 -6.95 -12.52
C GLY A 606 -36.58 -8.19 -12.42
N PRO A 607 -37.16 -9.41 -12.46
CA PRO A 607 -36.44 -10.64 -12.18
C PRO A 607 -35.21 -10.83 -13.06
N TRP A 608 -34.07 -11.01 -12.40
CA TRP A 608 -32.79 -11.30 -13.04
C TRP A 608 -32.81 -12.69 -13.70
N GLN A 609 -32.09 -12.83 -14.80
CA GLN A 609 -32.07 -14.05 -15.61
C GLN A 609 -30.68 -14.69 -15.54
N LEU A 610 -30.66 -16.00 -15.28
CA LEU A 610 -29.43 -16.77 -15.18
C LEU A 610 -28.64 -16.76 -16.50
N VAL A 611 -27.38 -16.38 -16.40
CA VAL A 611 -26.34 -16.55 -17.44
C VAL A 611 -25.25 -17.47 -16.90
N ASP A 612 -24.53 -18.15 -17.79
CA ASP A 612 -23.37 -18.96 -17.43
C ASP A 612 -22.24 -18.06 -16.88
N ALA A 613 -21.34 -18.61 -16.06
CA ALA A 613 -20.20 -17.87 -15.53
C ALA A 613 -19.05 -17.71 -16.55
N SER A 614 -18.28 -16.63 -16.42
CA SER A 614 -17.07 -16.37 -17.21
C SER A 614 -15.88 -16.19 -16.27
N GLU A 615 -15.30 -17.30 -15.84
CA GLU A 615 -14.26 -17.32 -14.80
C GLU A 615 -12.84 -17.33 -15.36
N TYR A 616 -11.93 -16.55 -14.74
CA TYR A 616 -10.50 -16.57 -15.08
C TYR A 616 -9.67 -17.49 -14.15
N ILE A 617 -10.21 -17.89 -12.99
CA ILE A 617 -9.45 -18.64 -11.97
C ILE A 617 -9.01 -20.03 -12.48
N PRO A 618 -7.79 -20.50 -12.19
CA PRO A 618 -7.28 -21.79 -12.68
C PRO A 618 -8.18 -22.99 -12.37
N GLU A 619 -8.86 -22.96 -11.22
CA GLU A 619 -9.75 -23.99 -10.70
C GLU A 619 -11.00 -24.20 -11.59
N ALA A 620 -11.42 -23.15 -12.31
CA ALA A 620 -12.53 -23.19 -13.26
C ALA A 620 -12.09 -23.62 -14.68
N GLN A 621 -10.79 -23.83 -14.92
CA GLN A 621 -10.21 -23.97 -16.25
C GLN A 621 -9.55 -25.33 -16.52
N THR A 622 -9.57 -25.76 -17.79
CA THR A 622 -8.76 -26.90 -18.25
C THR A 622 -7.42 -26.40 -18.79
N LEU A 623 -6.40 -26.42 -17.94
CA LEU A 623 -5.08 -25.86 -18.26
C LEU A 623 -4.31 -26.68 -19.32
N ARG A 624 -3.43 -26.00 -20.07
CA ARG A 624 -2.54 -26.64 -21.06
C ARG A 624 -1.42 -27.42 -20.36
N ALA A 625 -1.18 -28.66 -20.81
CA ALA A 625 -0.20 -29.57 -20.22
C ALA A 625 1.11 -29.72 -21.04
N ASP A 626 1.23 -29.01 -22.17
CA ASP A 626 2.33 -29.13 -23.14
C ASP A 626 3.39 -28.01 -23.07
N LEU A 627 3.15 -26.98 -22.25
CA LEU A 627 4.11 -25.90 -21.97
C LEU A 627 5.32 -26.45 -21.20
N LYS A 628 6.50 -26.39 -21.84
CA LYS A 628 7.77 -26.78 -21.21
C LYS A 628 8.37 -25.59 -20.44
N PRO A 629 9.04 -25.82 -19.29
CA PRO A 629 9.68 -24.75 -18.53
C PRO A 629 10.71 -23.96 -19.36
N LEU A 630 10.66 -22.63 -19.26
CA LEU A 630 11.66 -21.72 -19.78
C LEU A 630 12.34 -21.02 -18.58
N GLN A 631 13.62 -21.31 -18.35
CA GLN A 631 14.37 -20.77 -17.22
C GLN A 631 15.37 -19.73 -17.70
N LEU A 632 15.34 -18.53 -17.09
CA LEU A 632 16.36 -17.50 -17.26
C LEU A 632 17.31 -17.55 -16.07
N VAL A 633 18.59 -17.80 -16.33
CA VAL A 633 19.62 -18.00 -15.30
C VAL A 633 20.83 -17.12 -15.61
N GLN A 634 21.33 -16.39 -14.61
CA GLN A 634 22.59 -15.66 -14.70
C GLN A 634 23.64 -16.35 -13.80
N PRO A 635 24.45 -17.28 -14.35
CA PRO A 635 25.31 -18.16 -13.54
C PRO A 635 26.44 -17.42 -12.80
N GLU A 636 26.81 -16.24 -13.26
CA GLU A 636 27.84 -15.37 -12.67
C GLU A 636 27.24 -14.18 -11.90
N GLY A 637 25.92 -14.15 -11.70
CA GLY A 637 25.19 -13.04 -11.11
C GLY A 637 24.76 -11.96 -12.11
N VAL A 638 24.29 -10.82 -11.59
CA VAL A 638 23.80 -9.68 -12.39
C VAL A 638 24.93 -8.71 -12.75
N SER A 639 24.77 -8.01 -13.88
CA SER A 639 25.73 -7.01 -14.38
C SER A 639 25.46 -5.60 -13.84
N PHE A 640 24.44 -5.41 -12.99
CA PHE A 640 24.15 -4.15 -12.31
C PHE A 640 24.61 -4.19 -10.86
N THR A 641 24.87 -3.02 -10.31
CA THR A 641 25.14 -2.81 -8.88
C THR A 641 24.07 -1.91 -8.29
N VAL A 642 23.74 -2.13 -7.02
CA VAL A 642 22.80 -1.31 -6.26
C VAL A 642 23.47 -0.85 -4.96
N GLU A 643 23.41 0.45 -4.70
CA GLU A 643 23.89 1.11 -3.50
C GLU A 643 22.76 1.92 -2.85
N ASP A 644 22.83 2.15 -1.54
CA ASP A 644 21.89 3.03 -0.87
C ASP A 644 22.26 4.50 -1.16
N PHE A 645 21.31 5.26 -1.70
CA PHE A 645 21.43 6.72 -1.88
C PHE A 645 20.81 7.48 -0.70
N SER A 646 19.76 6.91 -0.11
CA SER A 646 19.13 7.34 1.13
C SER A 646 18.54 6.09 1.82
N GLU A 647 17.86 6.26 2.96
CA GLU A 647 17.25 5.14 3.69
C GLU A 647 16.34 4.27 2.78
N LEU A 648 15.50 4.92 1.96
CA LEU A 648 14.57 4.27 1.03
C LEU A 648 15.00 4.34 -0.44
N GLY A 649 15.84 5.31 -0.82
CA GLY A 649 16.30 5.50 -2.20
C GLY A 649 17.50 4.63 -2.56
N ARG A 650 17.59 4.21 -3.83
CA ARG A 650 18.67 3.36 -4.35
C ARG A 650 19.40 4.04 -5.51
N LEU A 651 20.71 3.89 -5.58
CA LEU A 651 21.54 4.23 -6.72
C LEU A 651 21.85 2.96 -7.50
N ILE A 652 21.53 2.94 -8.79
CA ILE A 652 21.80 1.80 -9.67
C ILE A 652 22.89 2.19 -10.66
N ARG A 653 23.84 1.29 -10.91
CA ARG A 653 24.80 1.42 -12.02
C ARG A 653 24.84 0.15 -12.86
N TRP A 654 24.77 0.31 -14.18
CA TRP A 654 24.71 -0.80 -15.14
C TRP A 654 25.17 -0.35 -16.54
N GLN A 655 26.18 -1.03 -17.12
CA GLN A 655 26.58 -0.84 -18.53
C GLN A 655 26.70 0.64 -18.96
N LYS A 656 27.45 1.43 -18.18
CA LYS A 656 27.65 2.90 -18.27
C LYS A 656 26.48 3.77 -17.82
N TRP A 657 25.28 3.24 -17.61
CA TRP A 657 24.21 4.00 -16.96
C TRP A 657 24.44 4.12 -15.47
N ASP A 658 24.08 5.28 -14.91
CA ASP A 658 23.81 5.44 -13.48
C ASP A 658 22.63 6.39 -13.23
N PHE A 659 21.82 6.10 -12.20
CA PHE A 659 20.64 6.86 -11.82
C PHE A 659 20.14 6.51 -10.43
N LYS A 660 19.41 7.44 -9.80
CA LYS A 660 18.77 7.27 -8.50
C LYS A 660 17.30 6.89 -8.68
N VAL A 661 16.84 5.90 -7.91
CA VAL A 661 15.44 5.44 -7.87
C VAL A 661 14.81 5.93 -6.57
N GLY A 662 13.67 6.61 -6.69
CA GLY A 662 12.79 7.01 -5.60
C GLY A 662 11.37 6.44 -5.77
N PHE A 663 10.57 6.55 -4.72
CA PHE A 663 9.19 6.08 -4.68
C PHE A 663 8.30 7.09 -3.95
N ASN A 664 7.09 7.36 -4.45
CA ASN A 664 6.09 8.19 -3.77
C ASN A 664 4.66 7.67 -3.98
N GLN A 665 3.69 8.17 -3.21
CA GLN A 665 2.31 7.68 -3.19
C GLN A 665 1.56 7.86 -4.53
N ARG A 666 1.83 8.93 -5.29
CA ARG A 666 1.10 9.28 -6.52
C ARG A 666 1.69 8.66 -7.78
N GLU A 667 2.97 8.90 -8.05
CA GLU A 667 3.66 8.46 -9.28
C GLU A 667 4.22 7.04 -9.16
N GLY A 668 4.29 6.50 -7.93
CA GLY A 668 5.02 5.26 -7.66
C GLY A 668 6.51 5.47 -7.93
N MET A 669 7.05 4.77 -8.92
CA MET A 669 8.47 4.78 -9.29
C MET A 669 8.88 6.08 -10.01
N VAL A 670 9.91 6.75 -9.49
CA VAL A 670 10.50 7.94 -10.10
C VAL A 670 12.02 7.78 -10.22
N LEU A 671 12.58 8.15 -11.37
CA LEU A 671 14.03 8.19 -11.58
C LEU A 671 14.55 9.62 -11.51
N TYR A 672 15.73 9.79 -10.93
CA TYR A 672 16.42 11.06 -10.78
C TYR A 672 17.88 10.93 -11.23
N ASP A 673 18.44 12.05 -11.69
CA ASP A 673 19.89 12.22 -11.88
C ASP A 673 20.49 11.17 -12.84
N VAL A 674 19.85 11.01 -14.01
CA VAL A 674 20.14 9.95 -14.98
C VAL A 674 21.31 10.34 -15.86
N HIS A 675 22.32 9.48 -15.89
CA HIS A 675 23.58 9.65 -16.61
C HIS A 675 23.88 8.44 -17.52
N TYR A 676 24.71 8.68 -18.53
CA TYR A 676 25.40 7.63 -19.29
C TYR A 676 26.87 8.01 -19.46
N ASP A 677 27.77 7.14 -19.01
CA ASP A 677 29.23 7.33 -19.04
C ASP A 677 29.68 8.65 -18.38
N ASN A 678 29.07 8.97 -17.23
CA ASN A 678 29.20 10.23 -16.48
C ASN A 678 28.66 11.48 -17.20
N ALA A 679 28.09 11.35 -18.41
CA ALA A 679 27.43 12.45 -19.10
C ALA A 679 25.95 12.53 -18.66
N PRO A 680 25.47 13.69 -18.17
CA PRO A 680 24.08 13.84 -17.72
C PRO A 680 23.10 13.77 -18.89
N LEU A 681 21.91 13.23 -18.62
CA LEU A 681 20.84 13.04 -19.61
C LEU A 681 19.50 13.61 -19.14
N PHE A 682 19.03 13.21 -17.96
CA PHE A 682 17.72 13.62 -17.43
C PHE A 682 17.80 13.88 -15.93
N TYR A 683 17.31 15.03 -15.48
CA TYR A 683 17.24 15.37 -14.06
C TYR A 683 16.17 14.53 -13.34
N ARG A 684 15.01 14.32 -13.97
CA ARG A 684 13.88 13.56 -13.41
C ARG A 684 13.03 12.91 -14.51
N LEU A 685 12.57 11.68 -14.27
CA LEU A 685 11.65 10.94 -15.13
C LEU A 685 10.55 10.28 -14.29
N SER A 686 9.29 10.46 -14.67
CA SER A 686 8.14 9.77 -14.05
C SER A 686 6.95 9.68 -14.99
N LEU A 687 6.08 8.69 -14.75
CA LEU A 687 4.69 8.81 -15.18
C LEU A 687 4.03 9.84 -14.26
N SER A 688 3.60 10.95 -14.85
CA SER A 688 3.08 12.11 -14.15
C SER A 688 1.59 11.99 -13.84
N ASP A 689 0.83 11.45 -14.81
CA ASP A 689 -0.58 11.16 -14.66
C ASP A 689 -1.04 10.12 -15.67
N MET A 690 -2.23 9.56 -15.42
CA MET A 690 -2.95 8.68 -16.35
C MET A 690 -4.44 8.97 -16.25
N SER A 691 -5.18 9.01 -17.37
CA SER A 691 -6.63 9.23 -17.35
C SER A 691 -7.37 8.30 -18.31
N ILE A 692 -8.51 7.76 -17.85
CA ILE A 692 -9.29 6.72 -18.54
C ILE A 692 -10.74 7.20 -18.80
N PRO A 693 -10.97 8.09 -19.78
CA PRO A 693 -12.32 8.54 -20.13
C PRO A 693 -13.09 7.47 -20.91
N TYR A 694 -14.24 7.07 -20.36
CA TYR A 694 -15.23 6.23 -21.03
C TYR A 694 -16.12 7.05 -21.98
N ALA A 695 -16.61 6.40 -23.03
CA ALA A 695 -17.36 7.02 -24.13
C ALA A 695 -18.87 6.68 -24.15
N ASP A 696 -19.39 5.95 -23.16
CA ASP A 696 -20.83 5.72 -23.03
C ASP A 696 -21.51 7.01 -22.53
N PRO A 697 -22.39 7.64 -23.34
CA PRO A 697 -22.98 8.94 -23.01
C PRO A 697 -24.10 8.86 -21.98
N ARG A 698 -24.57 7.65 -21.63
CA ARG A 698 -25.77 7.48 -20.79
C ARG A 698 -25.46 7.78 -19.33
N HIS A 699 -26.50 8.08 -18.55
CA HIS A 699 -26.36 8.27 -17.10
C HIS A 699 -26.30 6.91 -16.39
N PRO A 700 -25.35 6.68 -15.44
CA PRO A 700 -24.30 7.56 -14.94
C PRO A 700 -22.95 7.40 -15.64
N PHE A 701 -22.84 6.52 -16.64
CA PHE A 701 -21.57 6.07 -17.24
C PHE A 701 -20.70 7.19 -17.82
N HIS A 702 -21.30 8.27 -18.32
CA HIS A 702 -20.59 9.47 -18.78
C HIS A 702 -19.75 10.18 -17.70
N ARG A 703 -19.86 9.82 -16.41
CA ARG A 703 -18.98 10.30 -15.34
C ARG A 703 -17.67 9.51 -15.21
N LYS A 704 -17.55 8.34 -15.84
CA LYS A 704 -16.37 7.47 -15.74
C LYS A 704 -15.19 8.07 -16.52
N ALA A 705 -14.43 8.92 -15.82
CA ALA A 705 -13.09 9.36 -16.20
C ALA A 705 -12.23 9.46 -14.93
N ALA A 706 -11.59 8.35 -14.59
CA ALA A 706 -10.63 8.28 -13.51
C ALA A 706 -9.29 8.90 -13.92
N PHE A 707 -8.56 9.43 -12.95
CA PHE A 707 -7.15 9.78 -13.05
C PHE A 707 -6.34 8.88 -12.13
N ASP A 708 -6.05 7.64 -12.52
CA ASP A 708 -5.58 6.59 -11.60
C ASP A 708 -4.39 7.00 -10.71
N LEU A 709 -3.49 7.85 -11.21
CA LEU A 709 -2.39 8.41 -10.42
C LEU A 709 -2.87 9.51 -9.44
N GLY A 710 -3.70 10.45 -9.86
CA GLY A 710 -4.17 11.54 -8.99
C GLY A 710 -5.37 11.21 -8.10
N ASP A 711 -6.19 10.23 -8.48
CA ASP A 711 -7.44 9.84 -7.85
C ASP A 711 -7.31 8.60 -6.96
N ALA A 712 -6.29 7.76 -7.16
CA ALA A 712 -5.97 6.62 -6.29
C ALA A 712 -4.49 6.63 -5.83
N GLY A 713 -3.55 6.75 -6.77
CA GLY A 713 -2.11 6.83 -6.51
C GLY A 713 -1.37 5.54 -6.89
N ALA A 714 -0.54 5.60 -7.94
CA ALA A 714 0.19 4.43 -8.43
C ALA A 714 1.17 3.84 -7.41
N GLY A 715 1.59 4.61 -6.40
CA GLY A 715 2.45 4.12 -5.31
C GLY A 715 1.69 3.32 -4.26
N ILE A 716 0.49 3.75 -3.86
CA ILE A 716 -0.32 3.01 -2.88
C ILE A 716 -1.00 1.80 -3.51
N MET A 717 -1.33 1.88 -4.81
CA MET A 717 -1.86 0.76 -5.60
C MET A 717 -0.78 -0.21 -6.11
N ALA A 718 0.51 0.04 -5.83
CA ALA A 718 1.61 -0.81 -6.28
C ALA A 718 1.57 -2.20 -5.62
N ASN A 719 1.61 -3.24 -6.44
CA ASN A 719 1.61 -4.63 -6.02
C ASN A 719 2.92 -5.01 -5.31
N ASN A 720 2.83 -5.97 -4.37
CA ASN A 720 3.98 -6.65 -3.80
C ASN A 720 4.44 -7.76 -4.76
N LEU A 721 5.40 -7.45 -5.63
CA LEU A 721 5.81 -8.33 -6.73
C LEU A 721 6.48 -9.63 -6.25
N GLN A 722 6.10 -10.75 -6.88
CA GLN A 722 6.48 -12.11 -6.52
C GLN A 722 7.54 -12.68 -7.48
N LEU A 723 8.58 -13.28 -6.88
CA LEU A 723 9.72 -13.87 -7.59
C LEU A 723 9.30 -15.08 -8.44
N GLY A 724 9.57 -15.00 -9.75
CA GLY A 724 9.27 -16.08 -10.69
C GLY A 724 7.85 -16.04 -11.27
N CYS A 725 7.00 -15.11 -10.80
CA CYS A 725 5.68 -14.83 -11.36
C CYS A 725 5.71 -13.51 -12.13
N ASP A 726 5.81 -12.38 -11.43
CA ASP A 726 5.72 -11.04 -12.03
C ASP A 726 7.03 -10.61 -12.70
N CYS A 727 8.16 -11.04 -12.11
CA CYS A 727 9.50 -10.78 -12.62
C CYS A 727 10.32 -12.08 -12.64
N LEU A 728 10.88 -12.41 -13.81
CA LEU A 728 11.50 -13.71 -14.10
C LEU A 728 13.00 -13.59 -14.42
N GLY A 729 13.83 -14.30 -13.66
CA GLY A 729 15.29 -14.30 -13.80
C GLY A 729 15.98 -14.01 -12.47
N SER A 730 17.11 -13.28 -12.51
CA SER A 730 17.82 -12.81 -11.32
C SER A 730 17.34 -11.40 -10.97
N ILE A 731 16.47 -11.31 -9.96
CA ILE A 731 15.72 -10.09 -9.61
C ILE A 731 16.27 -9.44 -8.33
N TYR A 732 16.40 -8.12 -8.32
CA TYR A 732 16.55 -7.31 -7.12
C TYR A 732 15.25 -6.51 -6.89
N TYR A 733 14.78 -6.42 -5.65
CA TYR A 733 13.54 -5.72 -5.32
C TYR A 733 13.80 -4.45 -4.50
N ILE A 734 13.12 -3.37 -4.84
CA ILE A 734 13.07 -2.13 -4.07
C ILE A 734 11.68 -2.04 -3.41
N GLY A 735 11.66 -1.75 -2.10
CA GLY A 735 10.44 -1.45 -1.36
C GLY A 735 10.29 0.05 -1.11
N GLY A 736 9.10 0.47 -0.69
CA GLY A 736 8.79 1.83 -0.25
C GLY A 736 8.21 1.86 1.16
N VAL A 737 7.99 3.08 1.67
CA VAL A 737 7.17 3.36 2.86
C VAL A 737 6.22 4.50 2.50
N LEU A 738 4.93 4.28 2.71
CA LEU A 738 3.85 5.25 2.53
C LEU A 738 3.15 5.49 3.87
N VAL A 739 1.95 6.08 3.84
CA VAL A 739 1.17 6.45 5.04
C VAL A 739 -0.28 5.96 4.89
N ASP A 740 -0.91 5.58 6.00
CA ASP A 740 -2.35 5.22 6.05
C ASP A 740 -3.27 6.40 6.44
N SER A 741 -4.57 6.13 6.53
CA SER A 741 -5.61 7.10 6.92
C SER A 741 -5.42 7.70 8.32
N CYS A 742 -4.62 7.08 9.17
CA CYS A 742 -4.34 7.49 10.54
C CYS A 742 -2.99 8.24 10.69
N GLY A 743 -2.15 8.26 9.65
CA GLY A 743 -0.83 8.88 9.67
C GLY A 743 0.31 7.91 9.99
N GLU A 744 0.06 6.61 10.08
CA GLU A 744 1.06 5.61 10.43
C GLU A 744 1.81 5.08 9.19
N PRO A 745 3.09 4.67 9.31
CA PRO A 745 3.91 4.27 8.18
C PRO A 745 3.60 2.87 7.65
N VAL A 746 3.09 2.79 6.41
CA VAL A 746 2.78 1.54 5.70
C VAL A 746 4.00 1.07 4.91
N LYS A 747 4.48 -0.14 5.16
CA LYS A 747 5.58 -0.74 4.39
C LYS A 747 5.05 -1.34 3.09
N MET A 748 5.66 -0.94 1.97
CA MET A 748 5.34 -1.42 0.63
C MET A 748 6.48 -2.31 0.11
N PRO A 749 6.51 -3.62 0.43
CA PRO A 749 7.56 -4.52 -0.04
C PRO A 749 7.48 -4.76 -1.55
N ASN A 750 8.64 -4.94 -2.18
CA ASN A 750 8.80 -5.39 -3.56
C ASN A 750 8.07 -4.60 -4.66
N VAL A 751 7.69 -3.33 -4.42
CA VAL A 751 6.92 -2.51 -5.37
C VAL A 751 7.65 -2.18 -6.67
N ILE A 752 8.98 -2.29 -6.71
CA ILE A 752 9.76 -2.20 -7.96
C ILE A 752 10.66 -3.43 -8.04
N CYS A 753 10.63 -4.12 -9.18
CA CYS A 753 11.60 -5.15 -9.51
C CYS A 753 12.63 -4.63 -10.51
N VAL A 754 13.90 -5.02 -10.32
CA VAL A 754 15.05 -4.63 -11.12
C VAL A 754 15.72 -5.90 -11.63
N HIS A 755 15.84 -6.05 -12.94
CA HIS A 755 16.50 -7.21 -13.54
C HIS A 755 17.07 -6.90 -14.93
N GLU A 756 17.88 -7.83 -15.44
CA GLU A 756 18.32 -7.79 -16.83
C GLU A 756 17.47 -8.74 -17.69
N GLN A 757 17.29 -8.40 -18.96
CA GLN A 757 16.66 -9.28 -19.95
C GLN A 757 17.40 -9.24 -21.29
N ASP A 758 17.27 -10.31 -22.08
CA ASP A 758 17.76 -10.36 -23.44
C ASP A 758 16.64 -9.97 -24.43
N ALA A 759 16.89 -8.92 -25.21
CA ALA A 759 15.98 -8.37 -26.21
C ALA A 759 16.50 -8.62 -27.64
N GLY A 760 17.12 -9.78 -27.89
CA GLY A 760 17.52 -10.22 -29.21
C GLY A 760 18.85 -9.66 -29.71
N ILE A 761 18.89 -9.15 -30.95
CA ILE A 761 20.10 -8.60 -31.58
C ILE A 761 20.10 -7.08 -31.45
N LEU A 762 21.20 -6.52 -30.93
CA LEU A 762 21.41 -5.07 -30.89
C LEU A 762 21.93 -4.55 -32.24
N TRP A 763 23.00 -5.17 -32.72
CA TRP A 763 23.57 -4.89 -34.03
C TRP A 763 24.26 -6.12 -34.61
N LYS A 764 24.27 -6.21 -35.94
CA LYS A 764 24.92 -7.31 -36.69
C LYS A 764 25.39 -6.81 -38.05
N HIS A 765 26.56 -7.26 -38.48
CA HIS A 765 27.03 -7.09 -39.85
C HIS A 765 27.77 -8.34 -40.33
N THR A 766 27.55 -8.73 -41.59
CA THR A 766 28.30 -9.78 -42.27
C THR A 766 28.99 -9.20 -43.50
N ASN A 767 30.32 -9.23 -43.51
CA ASN A 767 31.07 -8.86 -44.71
C ASN A 767 31.09 -10.04 -45.70
N TYR A 768 30.27 -9.97 -46.75
CA TYR A 768 30.15 -11.03 -47.77
C TYR A 768 31.47 -11.34 -48.50
N ARG A 769 32.45 -10.41 -48.50
CA ARG A 769 33.75 -10.63 -49.15
C ARG A 769 34.65 -11.60 -48.36
N THR A 770 34.39 -11.74 -47.05
CA THR A 770 35.17 -12.59 -46.14
C THR A 770 34.31 -13.62 -45.40
N ASN A 771 33.00 -13.66 -45.68
CA ASN A 771 31.98 -14.39 -44.91
C ASN A 771 32.16 -14.29 -43.38
N ARG A 772 32.59 -13.11 -42.90
CA ARG A 772 32.76 -12.84 -41.46
C ARG A 772 31.57 -12.09 -40.91
N ALA A 773 30.89 -12.71 -39.97
CA ALA A 773 29.81 -12.09 -39.21
C ALA A 773 30.30 -11.60 -37.85
N VAL A 774 29.85 -10.40 -37.47
CA VAL A 774 29.95 -9.85 -36.12
C VAL A 774 28.53 -9.53 -35.66
N VAL A 775 28.18 -9.91 -34.44
CA VAL A 775 26.85 -9.78 -33.86
C VAL A 775 26.96 -9.52 -32.37
N VAL A 776 26.16 -8.59 -31.87
CA VAL A 776 26.04 -8.24 -30.45
C VAL A 776 24.57 -8.40 -30.05
N ARG A 777 24.33 -8.99 -28.87
CA ARG A 777 22.97 -9.13 -28.32
C ARG A 777 22.51 -7.85 -27.65
N ASN A 778 21.22 -7.57 -27.68
CA ASN A 778 20.63 -6.47 -26.94
C ASN A 778 20.35 -6.93 -25.51
N ARG A 779 21.20 -6.52 -24.56
CA ARG A 779 20.88 -6.66 -23.14
C ARG A 779 20.17 -5.38 -22.70
N GLU A 780 19.05 -5.55 -22.02
CA GLU A 780 18.30 -4.47 -21.40
C GLU A 780 18.34 -4.62 -19.87
N LEU A 781 18.36 -3.49 -19.16
CA LEU A 781 18.01 -3.40 -17.75
C LEU A 781 16.57 -2.89 -17.65
N VAL A 782 15.75 -3.61 -16.88
CA VAL A 782 14.35 -3.30 -16.65
C VAL A 782 14.17 -2.91 -15.19
N LEU A 783 13.50 -1.79 -14.97
CA LEU A 783 12.88 -1.43 -13.70
C LEU A 783 11.37 -1.42 -13.91
N GLN A 784 10.64 -2.29 -13.22
CA GLN A 784 9.21 -2.51 -13.43
C GLN A 784 8.44 -2.38 -12.12
N THR A 785 7.27 -1.74 -12.18
CA THR A 785 6.23 -1.77 -11.14
C THR A 785 4.92 -2.25 -11.76
N ILE A 786 4.03 -2.83 -10.94
CA ILE A 786 2.67 -3.21 -11.34
C ILE A 786 1.70 -2.57 -10.35
N LEU A 787 0.63 -1.98 -10.85
CA LEU A 787 -0.44 -1.39 -10.05
C LEU A 787 -1.78 -1.98 -10.49
N THR A 788 -2.61 -2.32 -9.50
CA THR A 788 -4.00 -2.76 -9.68
C THR A 788 -4.90 -1.59 -9.29
N VAL A 789 -5.84 -1.18 -10.15
CA VAL A 789 -6.79 -0.10 -9.89
C VAL A 789 -8.20 -0.60 -10.18
N SER A 790 -8.90 -1.05 -9.12
CA SER A 790 -10.19 -1.76 -9.22
C SER A 790 -10.06 -2.94 -10.20
N ASN A 791 -10.58 -2.80 -11.42
CA ASN A 791 -10.60 -3.85 -12.43
C ASN A 791 -9.33 -3.94 -13.30
N TYR A 792 -8.50 -2.90 -13.39
CA TYR A 792 -7.35 -2.85 -14.32
C TYR A 792 -6.00 -3.12 -13.65
N GLU A 793 -5.09 -3.77 -14.37
CA GLU A 793 -3.67 -3.84 -14.05
C GLU A 793 -2.83 -3.09 -15.08
N TYR A 794 -1.85 -2.31 -14.60
CA TYR A 794 -0.85 -1.66 -15.45
C TYR A 794 0.56 -2.06 -15.03
N ILE A 795 1.30 -2.66 -15.98
CA ILE A 795 2.73 -2.93 -15.83
C ILE A 795 3.50 -1.75 -16.43
N LEU A 796 4.26 -1.05 -15.60
CA LEU A 796 4.94 0.19 -15.95
C LEU A 796 6.45 0.05 -15.77
N SER A 797 7.21 0.24 -16.85
CA SER A 797 8.64 -0.11 -16.89
C SER A 797 9.52 0.96 -17.53
N PHE A 798 10.62 1.31 -16.83
CA PHE A 798 11.78 1.95 -17.45
C PHE A 798 12.74 0.89 -17.97
N ILE A 799 13.13 0.99 -19.24
CA ILE A 799 13.96 -0.01 -19.92
C ILE A 799 15.17 0.69 -20.56
N PHE A 800 16.37 0.30 -20.14
CA PHE A 800 17.65 0.87 -20.60
C PHE A 800 18.40 -0.16 -21.45
N ASN A 801 19.06 0.24 -22.54
CA ASN A 801 19.93 -0.65 -23.31
C ASN A 801 21.39 -0.20 -23.37
N THR A 802 22.28 -1.08 -23.80
CA THR A 802 23.73 -0.80 -23.89
C THR A 802 24.11 0.20 -24.99
N ALA A 803 23.19 0.54 -25.89
CA ALA A 803 23.38 1.56 -26.93
C ALA A 803 22.95 2.98 -26.51
N GLY A 804 22.60 3.18 -25.23
CA GLY A 804 22.18 4.48 -24.71
C GLY A 804 20.72 4.83 -24.99
N ASP A 805 19.91 3.91 -25.52
CA ASP A 805 18.46 4.10 -25.57
C ASP A 805 17.86 3.91 -24.16
N LEU A 806 16.92 4.78 -23.84
CA LEU A 806 15.97 4.64 -22.74
C LEU A 806 14.57 4.48 -23.35
N ALA A 807 13.74 3.64 -22.75
CA ALA A 807 12.33 3.53 -23.06
C ALA A 807 11.46 3.56 -21.79
N TYR A 808 10.26 4.09 -21.95
CA TYR A 808 9.17 3.88 -21.01
C TYR A 808 8.13 2.99 -21.68
N GLU A 809 7.81 1.87 -21.06
CA GLU A 809 6.87 0.87 -21.56
C GLU A 809 5.69 0.75 -20.59
N ALA A 810 4.47 0.86 -21.11
CA ALA A 810 3.25 0.60 -20.38
C ALA A 810 2.53 -0.59 -21.00
N ARG A 811 2.04 -1.49 -20.16
CA ARG A 811 1.23 -2.65 -20.56
C ARG A 811 -0.08 -2.63 -19.78
N ALA A 812 -1.20 -2.55 -20.48
CA ALA A 812 -2.54 -2.65 -19.87
C ALA A 812 -3.01 -4.12 -19.92
N THR A 813 -3.54 -4.62 -18.80
CA THR A 813 -4.12 -5.97 -18.65
C THR A 813 -5.15 -5.93 -17.51
N GLY A 814 -5.64 -7.08 -17.03
CA GLY A 814 -6.71 -7.13 -16.02
C GLY A 814 -8.10 -7.26 -16.63
N VAL A 815 -9.15 -7.00 -15.86
CA VAL A 815 -10.54 -7.18 -16.29
C VAL A 815 -11.10 -5.89 -16.87
N LEU A 816 -12.00 -5.99 -17.86
CA LEU A 816 -12.74 -4.83 -18.36
C LEU A 816 -13.68 -4.29 -17.27
N SER A 817 -13.81 -2.97 -17.14
CA SER A 817 -14.90 -2.39 -16.34
C SER A 817 -16.23 -2.53 -17.12
N THR A 818 -17.08 -3.44 -16.68
CA THR A 818 -18.29 -3.86 -17.43
C THR A 818 -19.57 -3.16 -16.98
N GLN A 819 -20.55 -3.14 -17.88
CA GLN A 819 -21.90 -2.62 -17.65
C GLN A 819 -22.99 -3.67 -17.92
N PRO A 820 -24.19 -3.55 -17.32
CA PRO A 820 -25.30 -4.45 -17.56
C PRO A 820 -25.96 -4.22 -18.93
N LEU A 821 -26.32 -5.32 -19.59
CA LEU A 821 -26.95 -5.36 -20.90
C LEU A 821 -28.19 -6.27 -20.88
N ASP A 822 -29.21 -5.93 -21.65
CA ASP A 822 -30.35 -6.83 -21.86
C ASP A 822 -29.99 -8.09 -22.67
N LEU A 823 -30.43 -9.27 -22.21
CA LEU A 823 -30.01 -10.55 -22.80
C LEU A 823 -30.43 -10.73 -24.26
N ASP A 824 -31.56 -10.14 -24.68
CA ASP A 824 -31.99 -10.15 -26.09
C ASP A 824 -31.11 -9.26 -26.99
N LEU A 825 -30.34 -8.34 -26.41
CA LEU A 825 -29.34 -7.53 -27.10
C LEU A 825 -27.96 -8.20 -27.20
N THR A 826 -27.75 -9.40 -26.62
CA THR A 826 -26.46 -10.11 -26.62
C THR A 826 -25.83 -10.28 -28.03
N LYS A 827 -26.64 -10.32 -29.09
CA LYS A 827 -26.20 -10.47 -30.48
C LYS A 827 -26.38 -9.20 -31.32
N THR A 828 -26.69 -8.08 -30.69
CA THR A 828 -26.96 -6.79 -31.33
C THR A 828 -25.72 -5.90 -31.21
N PRO A 829 -25.23 -5.29 -32.31
CA PRO A 829 -24.14 -4.32 -32.23
C PRO A 829 -24.52 -3.12 -31.35
N HIS A 830 -23.66 -2.78 -30.37
CA HIS A 830 -23.88 -1.65 -29.47
C HIS A 830 -23.11 -0.42 -29.97
N PRO A 831 -23.71 0.79 -30.00
CA PRO A 831 -23.04 1.97 -30.54
C PRO A 831 -21.87 2.54 -29.71
N PHE A 832 -21.72 2.15 -28.43
CA PHE A 832 -20.73 2.70 -27.49
C PHE A 832 -20.02 1.62 -26.64
N GLY A 833 -20.06 0.36 -27.08
CA GLY A 833 -19.41 -0.76 -26.41
C GLY A 833 -19.45 -2.04 -27.23
N THR A 834 -18.72 -3.06 -26.78
CA THR A 834 -18.76 -4.41 -27.33
C THR A 834 -19.42 -5.34 -26.33
N VAL A 835 -20.34 -6.18 -26.79
CA VAL A 835 -20.87 -7.27 -25.97
C VAL A 835 -19.79 -8.32 -25.83
N VAL A 836 -19.23 -8.48 -24.63
CA VAL A 836 -18.11 -9.42 -24.35
C VAL A 836 -18.59 -10.74 -23.74
N HIS A 837 -19.76 -10.73 -23.10
CA HIS A 837 -20.42 -11.89 -22.50
C HIS A 837 -21.94 -11.65 -22.47
N PRO A 838 -22.82 -12.68 -22.46
CA PRO A 838 -24.26 -12.49 -22.30
C PRO A 838 -24.59 -11.64 -21.07
N GLY A 839 -25.32 -10.55 -21.28
CA GLY A 839 -25.66 -9.58 -20.23
C GLY A 839 -24.56 -8.55 -19.88
N VAL A 840 -23.42 -8.56 -20.59
CA VAL A 840 -22.22 -7.80 -20.24
C VAL A 840 -21.73 -6.96 -21.42
N LEU A 841 -21.73 -5.64 -21.24
CA LEU A 841 -21.18 -4.66 -22.18
C LEU A 841 -19.82 -4.16 -21.69
N GLY A 842 -18.78 -4.35 -22.50
CA GLY A 842 -17.48 -3.68 -22.35
C GLY A 842 -17.47 -2.38 -23.14
N SER A 843 -17.62 -1.25 -22.45
CA SER A 843 -17.79 0.06 -23.10
C SER A 843 -16.50 0.60 -23.71
N PHE A 844 -16.62 1.37 -24.81
CA PHE A 844 -15.48 2.04 -25.42
C PHE A 844 -14.88 3.09 -24.46
N HIS A 845 -13.55 3.17 -24.42
CA HIS A 845 -12.82 4.10 -23.55
C HIS A 845 -11.40 4.33 -24.09
N GLN A 846 -10.74 5.39 -23.65
CA GLN A 846 -9.34 5.65 -23.97
C GLN A 846 -8.48 5.50 -22.71
N HIS A 847 -7.22 5.10 -22.86
CA HIS A 847 -6.21 5.16 -21.78
C HIS A 847 -5.13 6.16 -22.19
N PHE A 848 -5.00 7.26 -21.46
CA PHE A 848 -4.00 8.29 -21.72
C PHE A 848 -2.93 8.31 -20.63
N PHE A 849 -1.66 8.20 -21.01
CA PHE A 849 -0.50 8.25 -20.13
C PHE A 849 0.29 9.55 -20.40
N SER A 850 0.79 10.21 -19.35
CA SER A 850 1.64 11.40 -19.48
C SER A 850 3.00 11.19 -18.82
N LEU A 851 4.05 10.95 -19.61
CA LEU A 851 5.43 10.80 -19.13
C LEU A 851 6.10 12.18 -19.00
N ARG A 852 6.46 12.60 -17.79
CA ARG A 852 7.21 13.83 -17.54
C ARG A 852 8.71 13.56 -17.67
N VAL A 853 9.34 14.28 -18.58
CA VAL A 853 10.78 14.24 -18.87
C VAL A 853 11.38 15.60 -18.53
N ASP A 854 12.18 15.63 -17.47
CA ASP A 854 12.95 16.79 -17.01
C ASP A 854 14.39 16.64 -17.54
N PRO A 855 14.79 17.34 -18.61
CA PRO A 855 16.01 17.04 -19.33
C PRO A 855 17.24 17.72 -18.74
N MET A 856 18.39 17.06 -18.86
CA MET A 856 19.69 17.58 -18.47
C MET A 856 20.76 17.09 -19.47
N VAL A 857 20.40 17.04 -20.75
CA VAL A 857 21.20 16.42 -21.82
C VAL A 857 22.51 17.17 -22.00
N ALA A 858 23.62 16.52 -21.66
CA ALA A 858 24.95 17.13 -21.59
C ALA A 858 25.02 18.39 -20.69
N GLY A 859 24.12 18.50 -19.71
CA GLY A 859 23.97 19.60 -18.77
C GLY A 859 22.68 20.39 -18.97
N HIS A 860 22.51 21.43 -18.16
CA HIS A 860 21.42 22.42 -18.27
C HIS A 860 21.53 23.29 -19.54
N GLY A 861 20.52 24.11 -19.80
CA GLY A 861 20.42 24.97 -20.99
C GLY A 861 19.95 24.18 -22.21
N ASN A 862 19.02 23.25 -22.02
CA ASN A 862 18.47 22.44 -23.11
C ASN A 862 17.44 23.22 -23.92
N SER A 863 17.28 22.86 -25.20
CA SER A 863 16.19 23.35 -26.06
C SER A 863 15.41 22.18 -26.62
N VAL A 864 14.10 22.37 -26.81
CA VAL A 864 13.29 21.44 -27.60
C VAL A 864 13.22 21.93 -29.04
N VAL A 865 13.34 21.00 -29.98
CA VAL A 865 13.18 21.24 -31.42
C VAL A 865 12.36 20.10 -32.02
N TYR A 866 11.78 20.30 -33.20
CA TYR A 866 11.29 19.19 -34.01
C TYR A 866 11.85 19.25 -35.43
N ASP A 867 12.13 18.07 -35.97
CA ASP A 867 12.65 17.89 -37.33
C ASP A 867 11.61 17.18 -38.20
N GLU A 868 11.38 17.69 -39.41
CA GLU A 868 10.43 17.18 -40.40
C GLU A 868 11.16 16.84 -41.71
N ALA A 869 10.85 15.69 -42.31
CA ALA A 869 11.35 15.30 -43.62
C ALA A 869 10.44 15.88 -44.71
N VAL A 870 10.95 16.84 -45.49
CA VAL A 870 10.17 17.54 -46.52
C VAL A 870 10.75 17.29 -47.93
N PRO A 871 9.90 16.98 -48.93
CA PRO A 871 10.38 16.69 -50.29
C PRO A 871 10.99 17.94 -50.94
N MET A 872 12.09 17.76 -51.66
CA MET A 872 12.65 18.82 -52.50
C MET A 872 11.79 18.96 -53.76
N PRO A 873 11.50 20.18 -54.23
CA PRO A 873 10.94 20.40 -55.55
C PRO A 873 11.79 19.72 -56.64
N ARG A 874 11.16 19.32 -57.75
CA ARG A 874 11.91 18.92 -58.94
C ARG A 874 12.66 20.13 -59.50
N ASP A 875 13.97 19.98 -59.68
CA ASP A 875 14.82 20.98 -60.30
C ASP A 875 15.68 20.33 -61.39
N PRO A 876 15.76 20.85 -62.62
CA PRO A 876 16.49 20.22 -63.72
C PRO A 876 18.00 20.00 -63.51
N LYS A 877 18.62 20.58 -62.46
CA LYS A 877 20.05 20.43 -62.17
C LYS A 877 20.29 19.69 -60.84
N LEU A 878 19.65 20.13 -59.77
CA LEU A 878 19.89 19.66 -58.40
C LEU A 878 19.04 18.44 -58.03
N ASN A 879 17.79 18.36 -58.51
CA ASN A 879 16.88 17.25 -58.25
C ASN A 879 16.12 16.82 -59.52
N PRO A 880 16.81 16.48 -60.63
CA PRO A 880 16.16 16.24 -61.93
C PRO A 880 15.26 15.00 -61.90
N HIS A 881 15.57 14.04 -61.03
CA HIS A 881 14.79 12.81 -60.88
C HIS A 881 13.59 12.98 -59.94
N GLY A 882 13.59 13.97 -59.04
CA GLY A 882 12.50 14.21 -58.08
C GLY A 882 12.50 13.26 -56.88
N VAL A 883 13.68 12.82 -56.45
CA VAL A 883 13.87 11.86 -55.34
C VAL A 883 14.46 12.48 -54.07
N GLY A 884 14.95 13.73 -54.17
CA GLY A 884 15.52 14.45 -53.04
C GLY A 884 14.48 14.85 -52.00
N TYR A 885 14.86 14.79 -50.72
CA TYR A 885 14.17 15.40 -49.59
C TYR A 885 15.22 16.01 -48.65
N ILE A 886 14.80 16.96 -47.82
CA ILE A 886 15.64 17.62 -46.82
C ILE A 886 14.97 17.58 -45.45
N LEU A 887 15.75 17.88 -44.41
CA LEU A 887 15.24 18.05 -43.06
C LEU A 887 14.94 19.52 -42.80
N ARG A 888 13.71 19.85 -42.42
CA ARG A 888 13.34 21.16 -41.86
C ARG A 888 13.33 21.05 -40.34
N ARG A 889 14.13 21.86 -39.67
CA ARG A 889 14.09 22.03 -38.21
C ARG A 889 13.22 23.22 -37.84
N THR A 890 12.44 23.09 -36.78
CA THR A 890 11.76 24.18 -36.10
C THR A 890 12.13 24.15 -34.62
N ASP A 891 12.42 25.32 -34.06
CA ASP A 891 12.71 25.47 -32.63
C ASP A 891 11.40 25.67 -31.85
N VAL A 892 11.31 25.08 -30.65
CA VAL A 892 10.18 25.26 -29.73
C VAL A 892 10.57 26.38 -28.74
N GLU A 893 10.15 27.61 -29.04
CA GLU A 893 10.60 28.82 -28.36
C GLU A 893 9.72 29.23 -27.16
N THR A 894 8.49 28.72 -27.09
CA THR A 894 7.52 29.01 -26.02
C THR A 894 6.83 27.73 -25.52
N SER A 895 6.34 27.76 -24.29
CA SER A 895 5.45 26.70 -23.80
C SER A 895 4.21 26.53 -24.68
N GLY A 896 3.72 25.29 -24.78
CA GLY A 896 2.62 24.94 -25.69
C GLY A 896 2.40 23.44 -25.82
N GLY A 897 1.24 23.07 -26.37
CA GLY A 897 0.97 21.75 -26.93
C GLY A 897 1.43 21.65 -28.38
N TYR A 898 1.93 20.48 -28.76
CA TYR A 898 2.52 20.17 -30.06
C TYR A 898 2.22 18.73 -30.47
N ASP A 899 1.91 18.52 -31.76
CA ASP A 899 1.51 17.20 -32.26
C ASP A 899 2.55 16.54 -33.16
N LEU A 900 2.53 15.21 -33.14
CA LEU A 900 3.19 14.39 -34.15
C LEU A 900 2.56 14.64 -35.54
N ASP A 901 3.35 14.48 -36.58
CA ASP A 901 2.86 14.46 -37.97
C ASP A 901 3.51 13.28 -38.70
N THR A 902 2.70 12.27 -38.99
CA THR A 902 3.13 11.05 -39.69
C THR A 902 3.35 11.27 -41.19
N SER A 903 2.83 12.36 -41.77
CA SER A 903 3.01 12.70 -43.18
C SER A 903 4.38 13.33 -43.47
N SER A 904 4.94 14.05 -42.49
CA SER A 904 6.30 14.64 -42.55
C SER A 904 7.31 13.95 -41.64
N ASN A 905 6.92 12.89 -40.93
CA ASN A 905 7.72 12.19 -39.92
C ASN A 905 8.29 13.16 -38.85
N ARG A 906 7.45 14.07 -38.36
CA ARG A 906 7.85 15.06 -37.35
C ARG A 906 8.39 14.35 -36.10
N THR A 907 9.66 14.61 -35.79
CA THR A 907 10.38 13.97 -34.68
C THR A 907 10.89 15.02 -33.72
N PHE A 908 10.38 15.02 -32.48
CA PHE A 908 10.83 15.90 -31.41
C PHE A 908 12.22 15.50 -30.88
N LYS A 909 13.02 16.49 -30.49
CA LYS A 909 14.37 16.31 -29.97
C LYS A 909 14.64 17.31 -28.85
N ILE A 910 15.24 16.82 -27.77
CA ILE A 910 15.85 17.60 -26.71
C ILE A 910 17.32 17.74 -27.08
N ILE A 911 17.81 18.97 -27.23
CA ILE A 911 19.20 19.25 -27.66
C ILE A 911 19.91 20.19 -26.69
N ASN A 912 21.23 20.11 -26.62
CA ASN A 912 22.05 21.11 -25.94
C ASN A 912 22.82 21.92 -26.99
N ARG A 913 22.51 23.21 -27.12
CA ARG A 913 23.13 24.08 -28.15
C ARG A 913 24.57 24.46 -27.84
N SER A 914 25.02 24.30 -26.59
CA SER A 914 26.37 24.63 -26.15
C SER A 914 27.36 23.47 -26.32
N VAL A 915 26.86 22.26 -26.59
CA VAL A 915 27.67 21.04 -26.72
C VAL A 915 27.48 20.45 -28.12
N HIS A 916 28.57 20.38 -28.88
CA HIS A 916 28.57 19.95 -30.27
C HIS A 916 29.25 18.59 -30.43
N ASN A 917 28.67 17.74 -31.28
CA ASN A 917 29.27 16.48 -31.70
C ASN A 917 30.55 16.71 -32.53
N SER A 918 31.60 15.92 -32.29
CA SER A 918 32.90 16.15 -32.92
C SER A 918 32.94 15.76 -34.41
N VAL A 919 32.03 14.88 -34.86
CA VAL A 919 32.02 14.34 -36.23
C VAL A 919 31.29 15.26 -37.21
N ASN A 920 30.17 15.86 -36.80
CA ASN A 920 29.31 16.66 -37.69
C ASN A 920 29.03 18.08 -37.21
N GLY A 921 29.52 18.49 -36.04
CA GLY A 921 29.31 19.82 -35.48
C GLY A 921 27.87 20.14 -35.07
N ALA A 922 26.95 19.18 -35.16
CA ALA A 922 25.57 19.38 -34.72
C ALA A 922 25.49 19.37 -33.19
N ALA A 923 24.52 20.10 -32.64
CA ALA A 923 24.17 20.01 -31.22
C ALA A 923 23.89 18.54 -30.82
N VAL A 924 24.43 18.14 -29.68
CA VAL A 924 24.11 16.84 -29.06
C VAL A 924 22.65 16.83 -28.61
N GLY A 925 22.02 15.65 -28.58
CA GLY A 925 20.64 15.56 -28.14
C GLY A 925 20.11 14.14 -28.01
N TYR A 926 18.86 14.06 -27.54
CA TYR A 926 18.04 12.85 -27.53
C TYR A 926 16.76 13.11 -28.32
N LYS A 927 16.39 12.19 -29.22
CA LYS A 927 15.09 12.23 -29.91
C LYS A 927 14.03 11.49 -29.10
N VAL A 928 12.82 12.05 -29.10
CA VAL A 928 11.63 11.41 -28.53
C VAL A 928 10.91 10.68 -29.65
N MET A 929 10.65 9.39 -29.47
CA MET A 929 9.85 8.57 -30.37
C MET A 929 8.62 8.09 -29.62
N VAL A 930 7.46 8.50 -30.10
CA VAL A 930 6.16 8.30 -29.46
C VAL A 930 5.30 7.46 -30.42
N PRO A 931 4.55 6.46 -29.95
CA PRO A 931 3.57 5.78 -30.79
C PRO A 931 2.49 6.79 -31.24
N PRO A 932 1.93 6.67 -32.45
CA PRO A 932 0.81 7.51 -32.87
C PRO A 932 -0.37 7.35 -31.90
N MET A 933 -0.83 8.46 -31.34
CA MET A 933 -1.95 8.53 -30.38
C MET A 933 -3.13 9.24 -31.03
N GLN A 934 -4.35 8.78 -30.76
CA GLN A 934 -5.56 9.56 -31.04
C GLN A 934 -5.83 10.46 -29.84
N ALA A 935 -5.92 11.77 -30.06
CA ALA A 935 -6.34 12.74 -29.04
C ALA A 935 -7.69 12.39 -28.42
N ILE A 936 -7.98 12.97 -27.25
CA ILE A 936 -9.24 12.75 -26.53
C ILE A 936 -10.48 13.02 -27.40
N LEU A 937 -11.37 12.02 -27.47
CA LEU A 937 -12.59 12.06 -28.27
C LEU A 937 -13.74 12.81 -27.59
N ALA A 938 -13.65 13.02 -26.28
CA ALA A 938 -14.65 13.77 -25.54
C ALA A 938 -14.67 15.24 -25.98
N ASP A 939 -15.88 15.78 -26.12
CA ASP A 939 -16.12 17.14 -26.60
C ASP A 939 -15.37 18.18 -25.76
N ALA A 940 -14.90 19.26 -26.38
CA ALA A 940 -14.12 20.31 -25.73
C ALA A 940 -14.84 20.96 -24.53
N ASP A 941 -16.17 20.98 -24.53
CA ASP A 941 -16.96 21.50 -23.42
C ASP A 941 -17.22 20.49 -22.28
N SER A 942 -16.87 19.21 -22.47
CA SER A 942 -17.04 18.16 -21.47
C SER A 942 -16.05 18.27 -20.30
N PHE A 943 -16.44 17.74 -19.13
CA PHE A 943 -15.52 17.61 -18.00
C PHE A 943 -14.36 16.65 -18.28
N HIS A 944 -14.55 15.61 -19.11
CA HIS A 944 -13.47 14.73 -19.52
C HIS A 944 -12.35 15.52 -20.21
N HIS A 945 -12.70 16.33 -21.21
CA HIS A 945 -11.75 17.16 -21.95
C HIS A 945 -11.12 18.27 -21.08
N LYS A 946 -11.93 18.95 -20.25
CA LYS A 946 -11.48 20.05 -19.38
C LYS A 946 -10.54 19.58 -18.27
N ARG A 947 -10.79 18.39 -17.68
CA ARG A 947 -9.95 17.80 -16.62
C ARG A 947 -8.69 17.14 -17.18
N ALA A 948 -8.80 16.39 -18.28
CA ALA A 948 -7.69 15.64 -18.86
C ALA A 948 -6.81 16.54 -19.74
N GLU A 949 -6.24 17.58 -19.13
CA GLU A 949 -5.54 18.67 -19.82
C GLU A 949 -4.41 18.21 -20.75
N PHE A 950 -3.80 17.06 -20.49
CA PHE A 950 -2.75 16.48 -21.33
C PHE A 950 -3.28 15.76 -22.58
N ALA A 951 -4.52 15.27 -22.60
CA ALA A 951 -4.96 14.24 -23.54
C ALA A 951 -5.31 14.74 -24.97
N ASP A 952 -5.21 16.04 -25.24
CA ASP A 952 -5.54 16.67 -26.54
C ASP A 952 -4.33 16.86 -27.47
N HIS A 953 -3.10 16.80 -26.95
CA HIS A 953 -1.86 16.89 -27.73
C HIS A 953 -0.94 15.70 -27.50
N SER A 954 -0.02 15.44 -28.45
CA SER A 954 0.95 14.34 -28.34
C SER A 954 2.17 14.67 -27.47
N ILE A 955 2.55 15.95 -27.44
CA ILE A 955 3.65 16.50 -26.65
C ILE A 955 3.18 17.83 -26.06
N TYR A 956 3.43 18.05 -24.78
CA TYR A 956 3.48 19.39 -24.21
C TYR A 956 4.93 19.76 -23.87
N VAL A 957 5.26 21.05 -23.99
CA VAL A 957 6.50 21.61 -23.48
C VAL A 957 6.15 22.78 -22.56
N THR A 958 6.71 22.80 -21.35
CA THR A 958 6.59 23.92 -20.40
C THR A 958 7.97 24.41 -20.00
N ARG A 959 8.05 25.62 -19.45
CA ARG A 959 9.25 26.06 -18.71
C ARG A 959 9.23 25.36 -17.35
N TYR A 960 10.38 24.92 -16.85
CA TYR A 960 10.47 24.34 -15.51
C TYR A 960 9.95 25.32 -14.45
N ALA A 961 9.11 24.81 -13.56
CA ALA A 961 8.66 25.48 -12.35
C ALA A 961 8.54 24.46 -11.21
N GLU A 962 8.80 24.90 -9.98
CA GLU A 962 8.63 24.08 -8.78
C GLU A 962 7.15 23.75 -8.55
N GLY A 963 6.84 22.52 -8.13
CA GLY A 963 5.46 22.03 -7.97
C GLY A 963 4.77 21.54 -9.25
N GLU A 964 5.26 21.90 -10.45
CA GLU A 964 4.70 21.42 -11.72
C GLU A 964 5.17 19.99 -12.02
N LEU A 965 4.48 19.02 -11.38
CA LEU A 965 4.78 17.59 -11.43
C LEU A 965 3.69 16.74 -12.09
N TYR A 966 2.42 17.14 -12.02
CA TYR A 966 1.25 16.30 -12.33
C TYR A 966 0.42 16.83 -13.49
N ALA A 967 0.39 16.14 -14.62
CA ALA A 967 -0.17 16.66 -15.87
C ALA A 967 -1.70 16.89 -15.82
N GLY A 968 -2.44 16.19 -14.94
CA GLY A 968 -3.85 16.44 -14.63
C GLY A 968 -4.11 17.48 -13.52
N GLY A 969 -3.06 18.06 -12.95
CA GLY A 969 -3.13 18.97 -11.80
C GLY A 969 -2.98 18.24 -10.45
N LEU A 970 -2.78 19.01 -9.36
CA LEU A 970 -2.51 18.44 -8.03
C LEU A 970 -3.70 17.68 -7.44
N TYR A 971 -4.93 18.16 -7.66
CA TYR A 971 -6.15 17.53 -7.18
C TYR A 971 -7.08 17.21 -8.36
N THR A 972 -7.09 15.95 -8.79
CA THR A 972 -7.88 15.47 -9.93
C THR A 972 -9.28 15.02 -9.55
N ASN A 973 -9.50 14.61 -8.29
CA ASN A 973 -10.75 13.99 -7.87
C ASN A 973 -11.88 15.04 -7.83
N GLN A 974 -12.91 14.82 -8.65
CA GLN A 974 -13.98 15.77 -8.96
C GLN A 974 -13.51 17.16 -9.43
N SER A 975 -12.31 17.25 -10.00
CA SER A 975 -11.72 18.52 -10.43
C SER A 975 -12.49 19.20 -11.57
N ARG A 976 -12.28 20.51 -11.75
CA ARG A 976 -12.85 21.27 -12.86
C ARG A 976 -11.89 21.47 -14.05
N GLY A 977 -10.68 20.92 -13.95
CA GLY A 977 -9.55 21.31 -14.81
C GLY A 977 -9.01 22.70 -14.47
N GLY A 978 -8.11 23.22 -15.30
CA GLY A 978 -7.51 24.55 -15.13
C GLY A 978 -6.29 24.58 -14.22
N THR A 979 -5.65 23.43 -13.95
CA THR A 979 -4.52 23.30 -13.01
C THR A 979 -3.39 22.36 -13.48
N GLY A 980 -3.53 21.74 -14.65
CA GLY A 980 -2.58 20.80 -15.23
C GLY A 980 -1.74 21.37 -16.37
N VAL A 981 -1.22 20.48 -17.22
CA VAL A 981 -0.16 20.81 -18.19
C VAL A 981 -0.59 21.80 -19.27
N ARG A 982 -1.87 21.80 -19.69
CA ARG A 982 -2.38 22.75 -20.69
C ARG A 982 -2.40 24.15 -20.12
N SER A 983 -2.88 24.31 -18.90
CA SER A 983 -2.89 25.58 -18.17
C SER A 983 -1.49 26.15 -17.98
N TRP A 984 -0.50 25.28 -17.74
CA TRP A 984 0.92 25.69 -17.67
C TRP A 984 1.49 26.05 -19.05
N ALA A 985 1.14 25.30 -20.08
CA ALA A 985 1.55 25.55 -21.45
C ALA A 985 0.98 26.84 -22.03
N ASP A 986 -0.28 27.16 -21.70
CA ASP A 986 -1.00 28.35 -22.17
C ASP A 986 -0.55 29.66 -21.51
N ARG A 987 0.34 29.61 -20.50
CA ARG A 987 1.11 30.79 -20.07
C ARG A 987 1.97 31.38 -21.19
N ARG A 988 2.31 30.58 -22.21
CA ARG A 988 3.24 30.92 -23.31
C ARG A 988 4.57 31.47 -22.80
N ASP A 989 5.06 30.89 -21.71
CA ASP A 989 6.38 31.14 -21.15
C ASP A 989 7.46 31.01 -22.23
N SER A 990 8.39 31.96 -22.31
CA SER A 990 9.55 31.80 -23.17
C SER A 990 10.48 30.71 -22.63
N LEU A 991 10.98 29.85 -23.52
CA LEU A 991 11.93 28.78 -23.22
C LEU A 991 13.38 29.19 -23.51
N ALA A 992 13.64 30.48 -23.74
CA ALA A 992 14.99 31.00 -24.04
C ALA A 992 15.88 31.07 -22.80
N ASP A 993 15.32 31.45 -21.65
CA ASP A 993 16.04 31.76 -20.40
C ASP A 993 15.76 30.75 -19.26
N GLY A 994 15.28 29.54 -19.57
CA GLY A 994 14.98 28.50 -18.57
C GLY A 994 14.87 27.11 -19.16
N ASP A 995 15.15 26.08 -18.36
CA ASP A 995 15.13 24.69 -18.83
C ASP A 995 13.69 24.24 -19.18
N PRO A 996 13.50 23.58 -20.34
CA PRO A 996 12.19 23.09 -20.77
C PRO A 996 11.88 21.72 -20.16
N VAL A 997 10.66 21.53 -19.64
CA VAL A 997 10.14 20.21 -19.27
C VAL A 997 9.30 19.68 -20.44
N VAL A 998 9.55 18.43 -20.85
CA VAL A 998 8.82 17.77 -21.93
C VAL A 998 7.84 16.77 -21.33
N TRP A 999 6.59 16.85 -21.72
CA TRP A 999 5.52 15.96 -21.28
C TRP A 999 5.09 15.15 -22.49
N VAL A 1000 5.27 13.84 -22.46
CA VAL A 1000 5.05 12.95 -23.60
C VAL A 1000 3.76 12.18 -23.38
N GLN A 1001 2.78 12.40 -24.26
CA GLN A 1001 1.51 11.72 -24.20
C GLN A 1001 1.48 10.53 -25.16
N PHE A 1002 0.98 9.42 -24.66
CA PHE A 1002 0.77 8.20 -25.41
C PHE A 1002 -0.42 7.45 -24.82
N GLY A 1003 -1.05 6.59 -25.61
CA GLY A 1003 -2.30 5.96 -25.18
C GLY A 1003 -2.92 5.04 -26.22
N ILE A 1004 -3.96 4.34 -25.79
CA ILE A 1004 -4.82 3.50 -26.65
C ILE A 1004 -6.23 4.08 -26.67
N ASN A 1005 -6.88 3.98 -27.84
CA ASN A 1005 -8.33 4.05 -27.92
C ASN A 1005 -8.85 2.61 -27.90
N HIS A 1006 -9.30 2.16 -26.72
CA HIS A 1006 -9.67 0.79 -26.49
C HIS A 1006 -11.13 0.56 -26.90
N ILE A 1007 -11.28 -0.16 -28.01
CA ILE A 1007 -12.53 -0.76 -28.45
C ILE A 1007 -12.47 -2.22 -27.96
N PRO A 1008 -13.12 -2.58 -26.82
CA PRO A 1008 -12.96 -3.91 -26.26
C PRO A 1008 -13.45 -4.98 -27.22
N ARG A 1009 -12.89 -6.18 -27.12
CA ARG A 1009 -13.28 -7.36 -27.90
C ARG A 1009 -13.55 -8.54 -26.97
N VAL A 1010 -14.17 -9.59 -27.50
CA VAL A 1010 -14.58 -10.77 -26.71
C VAL A 1010 -13.35 -11.45 -26.08
N GLU A 1011 -12.21 -11.43 -26.77
CA GLU A 1011 -10.96 -12.00 -26.26
C GLU A 1011 -10.30 -11.21 -25.12
N ASP A 1012 -10.84 -10.05 -24.74
CA ASP A 1012 -10.37 -9.27 -23.58
C ASP A 1012 -11.14 -9.64 -22.29
N PHE A 1013 -12.04 -10.62 -22.35
CA PHE A 1013 -12.89 -11.07 -21.25
C PHE A 1013 -12.81 -12.62 -21.11
N PRO A 1014 -12.81 -13.19 -19.89
CA PRO A 1014 -12.98 -12.55 -18.58
C PRO A 1014 -11.73 -11.83 -18.03
N VAL A 1015 -10.58 -11.95 -18.69
CA VAL A 1015 -9.37 -11.18 -18.35
C VAL A 1015 -8.59 -10.86 -19.63
N MET A 1016 -8.11 -9.62 -19.74
CA MET A 1016 -7.55 -9.05 -20.96
C MET A 1016 -6.09 -9.45 -21.18
N PRO A 1017 -5.74 -10.03 -22.35
CA PRO A 1017 -4.34 -10.19 -22.75
C PRO A 1017 -3.66 -8.83 -22.90
N VAL A 1018 -2.42 -8.72 -22.42
CA VAL A 1018 -1.62 -7.48 -22.44
C VAL A 1018 -1.63 -6.76 -23.80
N GLU A 1019 -2.01 -5.48 -23.80
CA GLU A 1019 -1.70 -4.51 -24.86
C GLU A 1019 -0.53 -3.62 -24.42
N THR A 1020 0.44 -3.35 -25.32
CA THR A 1020 1.74 -2.73 -24.97
C THR A 1020 2.02 -1.47 -25.78
N LEU A 1021 2.38 -0.38 -25.09
CA LEU A 1021 2.87 0.88 -25.65
C LEU A 1021 4.28 1.18 -25.17
N ARG A 1022 5.14 1.75 -26.04
CA ARG A 1022 6.52 2.09 -25.70
C ARG A 1022 6.95 3.45 -26.28
N VAL A 1023 7.25 4.40 -25.40
CA VAL A 1023 7.94 5.66 -25.73
C VAL A 1023 9.45 5.40 -25.67
N MET A 1024 10.22 5.94 -26.61
CA MET A 1024 11.69 5.79 -26.63
C MET A 1024 12.42 7.13 -26.74
N LEU A 1025 13.37 7.32 -25.83
CA LEU A 1025 14.35 8.40 -25.81
C LEU A 1025 15.68 7.85 -26.36
N ARG A 1026 16.10 8.32 -27.55
CA ARG A 1026 17.29 7.79 -28.24
C ARG A 1026 18.36 8.86 -28.50
N PRO A 1027 19.66 8.56 -28.32
CA PRO A 1027 20.74 9.51 -28.60
C PRO A 1027 20.78 9.89 -30.09
N VAL A 1028 20.95 11.18 -30.36
CA VAL A 1028 21.15 11.75 -31.70
C VAL A 1028 22.31 12.75 -31.65
N ASN A 1029 23.42 12.40 -32.31
CA ASN A 1029 24.71 13.09 -32.22
C ASN A 1029 25.30 13.18 -30.80
N PHE A 1030 24.69 12.56 -29.78
CA PHE A 1030 25.23 12.60 -28.41
C PHE A 1030 26.58 11.88 -28.30
N PHE A 1031 26.74 10.78 -29.02
CA PHE A 1031 28.00 10.03 -29.13
C PHE A 1031 28.60 10.18 -30.54
N ASP A 1032 29.93 10.21 -30.62
CA ASP A 1032 30.69 10.32 -31.89
C ASP A 1032 30.65 9.04 -32.75
N ARG A 1033 30.11 7.95 -32.22
CA ARG A 1033 29.87 6.68 -32.92
C ARG A 1033 28.84 5.85 -32.13
N ASN A 1034 28.49 4.67 -32.62
CA ASN A 1034 27.69 3.70 -31.86
C ASN A 1034 28.35 3.45 -30.47
N PRO A 1035 27.69 3.79 -29.35
CA PRO A 1035 28.27 3.64 -28.01
C PRO A 1035 28.35 2.18 -27.54
N ALA A 1036 27.64 1.26 -28.22
CA ALA A 1036 27.67 -0.18 -27.97
C ALA A 1036 28.67 -0.95 -28.86
N ILE A 1037 29.72 -0.27 -29.36
CA ILE A 1037 30.77 -0.90 -30.18
C ILE A 1037 31.80 -1.69 -29.36
N ASP A 1038 31.87 -1.42 -28.05
CA ASP A 1038 32.70 -2.10 -27.06
C ASP A 1038 31.99 -3.26 -26.34
N VAL A 1039 30.68 -3.40 -26.52
CA VAL A 1039 29.90 -4.54 -26.02
C VAL A 1039 30.42 -5.84 -26.67
N PRO A 1040 30.75 -6.88 -25.88
CA PRO A 1040 31.31 -8.12 -26.41
C PRO A 1040 30.44 -8.79 -27.49
N SER A 1041 31.10 -9.35 -28.51
CA SER A 1041 30.42 -10.14 -29.54
C SER A 1041 29.72 -11.36 -28.94
N SER A 1042 28.51 -11.62 -29.41
CA SER A 1042 27.71 -12.80 -29.06
C SER A 1042 28.44 -14.08 -29.47
N ARG A 1043 28.62 -15.01 -28.53
CA ARG A 1043 29.43 -16.22 -28.69
C ARG A 1043 28.71 -17.45 -28.15
N GLN A 1044 28.82 -18.57 -28.86
CA GLN A 1044 28.18 -19.83 -28.45
C GLN A 1044 28.81 -20.38 -27.16
N GLU A 1045 30.11 -20.13 -26.95
CA GLU A 1045 30.83 -20.55 -25.74
C GLU A 1045 30.40 -19.81 -24.47
N VAL A 1046 29.64 -18.70 -24.62
CA VAL A 1046 29.09 -17.88 -23.52
C VAL A 1046 27.57 -18.06 -23.42
N ASN A 1047 26.87 -18.07 -24.56
CA ASN A 1047 25.40 -18.17 -24.60
C ASN A 1047 24.86 -19.59 -24.39
N CYS A 1048 25.69 -20.63 -24.57
CA CYS A 1048 25.38 -22.04 -24.31
C CYS A 1048 24.05 -22.56 -24.91
N SER A 1049 23.64 -22.02 -26.06
CA SER A 1049 22.37 -22.37 -26.72
C SER A 1049 22.37 -23.81 -27.26
N VAL A 1050 21.27 -24.55 -27.12
CA VAL A 1050 21.17 -25.95 -27.56
C VAL A 1050 20.53 -26.02 -28.95
N GLY A 1051 21.20 -26.68 -29.90
CA GLY A 1051 20.64 -26.97 -31.22
C GLY A 1051 19.63 -28.12 -31.14
N LEU A 1052 18.40 -27.90 -31.65
CA LEU A 1052 17.34 -28.92 -31.67
C LEU A 1052 17.35 -29.81 -32.92
N ASN A 1053 18.11 -29.43 -33.95
CA ASN A 1053 18.33 -30.23 -35.15
C ASN A 1053 19.53 -31.15 -34.93
N GLY A 1054 19.49 -32.37 -35.46
CA GLY A 1054 20.57 -33.36 -35.30
C GLY A 1054 21.94 -32.83 -35.80
N PRO A 1055 23.05 -33.20 -35.12
CA PRO A 1055 24.36 -32.57 -35.31
C PRO A 1055 24.89 -32.63 -36.75
N GLU A 1056 24.61 -33.72 -37.47
CA GLU A 1056 25.00 -33.93 -38.87
C GLU A 1056 24.49 -32.82 -39.81
N ASN A 1057 23.27 -32.31 -39.56
CA ASN A 1057 22.69 -31.20 -40.34
C ASN A 1057 23.25 -29.84 -39.93
N MET A 1058 23.88 -29.69 -38.77
CA MET A 1058 24.35 -28.40 -38.27
C MET A 1058 25.78 -28.10 -38.72
N GLU A 1059 26.68 -29.09 -38.66
CA GLU A 1059 28.06 -28.92 -39.16
C GLU A 1059 28.11 -28.71 -40.68
N ALA A 1060 27.33 -29.49 -41.45
CA ALA A 1060 27.27 -29.37 -42.91
C ALA A 1060 26.76 -28.01 -43.39
N ASN A 1061 25.77 -27.42 -42.70
CA ASN A 1061 25.19 -26.11 -43.05
C ASN A 1061 25.98 -24.91 -42.51
N MET A 1062 26.90 -25.12 -41.56
CA MET A 1062 27.79 -24.07 -41.03
C MET A 1062 29.10 -23.94 -41.83
N ALA A 1063 29.37 -24.87 -42.76
CA ALA A 1063 30.57 -24.88 -43.60
C ALA A 1063 30.65 -23.62 -44.50
N GLY A 1064 31.55 -22.69 -44.14
CA GLY A 1064 31.83 -21.46 -44.88
C GLY A 1064 31.47 -20.15 -44.17
N LEU A 1065 30.85 -20.21 -42.99
CA LEU A 1065 30.58 -19.03 -42.14
C LEU A 1065 31.68 -18.87 -41.08
N SER A 1066 32.26 -17.67 -40.97
CA SER A 1066 33.20 -17.33 -39.89
C SER A 1066 32.55 -16.39 -38.87
N LEU A 1067 32.43 -16.86 -37.62
CA LEU A 1067 31.96 -16.05 -36.48
C LEU A 1067 33.18 -15.41 -35.81
N GLY A 1068 33.12 -14.09 -35.58
CA GLY A 1068 34.27 -13.31 -35.15
C GLY A 1068 34.59 -13.38 -33.65
N GLY A 1069 35.66 -14.10 -33.27
CA GLY A 1069 36.44 -13.87 -32.05
C GLY A 1069 37.86 -13.37 -32.38
N GLN A 1070 38.63 -12.94 -31.37
CA GLN A 1070 40.08 -12.74 -31.53
C GLN A 1070 40.75 -14.07 -31.97
N GLU A 1071 41.83 -13.96 -32.75
CA GLU A 1071 42.60 -15.05 -33.39
C GLU A 1071 41.97 -15.83 -34.56
N GLY A 1072 40.68 -15.65 -34.88
CA GLY A 1072 40.12 -16.09 -36.18
C GLY A 1072 40.19 -17.60 -36.49
N LYS A 1073 40.38 -18.46 -35.48
CA LYS A 1073 40.33 -19.93 -35.61
C LYS A 1073 39.04 -20.47 -35.00
N LEU A 1074 38.25 -21.20 -35.79
CA LEU A 1074 37.23 -22.09 -35.22
C LEU A 1074 37.94 -23.23 -34.47
N LYS A 1075 37.66 -23.38 -33.18
CA LYS A 1075 37.68 -24.69 -32.53
C LYS A 1075 36.30 -25.31 -32.76
N SER A 1076 36.24 -26.58 -33.18
CA SER A 1076 34.97 -27.26 -33.48
C SER A 1076 34.12 -27.42 -32.21
N CYS A 1077 32.88 -26.92 -32.23
CA CYS A 1077 32.01 -26.85 -31.05
C CYS A 1077 30.84 -27.85 -31.04
N CYS A 1078 30.75 -28.78 -32.01
CA CYS A 1078 29.58 -29.66 -32.15
C CYS A 1078 29.84 -31.14 -31.78
N ALA A 1079 31.01 -31.49 -31.25
CA ALA A 1079 31.43 -32.89 -31.05
C ALA A 1079 31.95 -33.20 -29.63
N SER A 1080 31.13 -32.98 -28.59
CA SER A 1080 31.07 -33.84 -27.38
C SER A 1080 30.15 -33.27 -26.28
N HIS A 1081 28.92 -33.78 -26.16
CA HIS A 1081 28.24 -33.98 -24.87
C HIS A 1081 27.14 -35.05 -25.03
N GLY A 1082 27.59 -36.30 -25.09
CA GLY A 1082 26.73 -37.44 -24.78
C GLY A 1082 27.12 -38.00 -23.42
N GLY A 1083 26.16 -38.13 -22.50
CA GLY A 1083 26.30 -38.90 -21.27
C GLY A 1083 26.64 -38.10 -20.00
N ALA A 1084 25.60 -37.61 -19.32
CA ALA A 1084 25.45 -37.62 -17.86
C ALA A 1084 23.95 -37.53 -17.53
#